data_AF-A0A0A7PHD2-F1
#
_entry.id   AF-A0A0A7PHD2-F1
#
_cell.length_a   1.000
_cell.length_b   1.000
_cell.length_c   1.000
_cell.angle_alpha   90.00
_cell.angle_beta   90.00
_cell.angle_gamma   90.00
#
_symmetry.space_group_name_H-M   'P 1'
#
loop_
_entity.id
_entity.type
_entity.pdbx_description
1 polymer ?
#
loop_
_entity_poly.entity_id
_entity_poly.type
_entity_poly.pdbx_seq_one_letter_code
_entity_poly.pdbx_strand_id
1 'polypeptide(L)'
;MNSVFTKNERWPVAAAMPVVRLLGDFAVEPSGLFPTGRKARALLARLVLADAPLARDRLSALLWSRRPDAQAHASLRQCLVELKPWTRAMPPLLHADRETIALDRTQVADDISLLHAACAVDDVAVVLDRLPAHDVGLLADLDGIDEAWDDWLAVERTRQGEAIVREVLAMAERRLQAGDAEQALAVADKVTRFDPCSEHAARLVMSARWAVGDSDGVRHAWQRIEDALARGIDGRPSVETAELYKRLSIGPCPLDRHAAAAPSMAASPAASLSPRRALFLGIAALALALTGADAPRSRSAVAAFDAPMVRVEPIELRGSDPAEDRFADALAGDFARFAKASGGAVRVLDGKVPGRVGDFVVRVAIERDGGQFISESRIVDSLNGAILWSSRFAAPVDDLSRLRERTALAVAGLVNCALTLNGRNDLLAADADRRSLIFAICDADTAFDGPRAIRLMEELVRRWPGDADTLGLLAQARVKHLSHDMDAAKLRVESARAVETARRALAIDPDNAPALTALSQTSGGELFMVEALPLLDRALAIDPEYPAALMTSAVGLFQAGYVHAGVELAERAARADPTSIYKALGVVRRYAAAGQMREAMERFAEVEAIWPGHPDLAEHRQRLAVELGRDEAAEVYRIAAPEEQREFDMLLVHQFADPSIGSREVDAAAEAEFARYPSIAYLMAAHFTRLGDLPRARSWLARAPIRKTDGQWSLLYWPSVAPLRRDPQFFAKLARIGLVDFWRRQDRWPDFCNEPGLRYDCKSEAERLVRLGRAVSGGSVASR
;
A
#
# COMPACT_ATOMS: atom_id res chain seq x y z
N MET A 1 27.38 -22.00 -4.25
CA MET A 1 28.70 -22.58 -3.89
C MET A 1 29.49 -21.56 -3.08
N ASN A 2 29.98 -21.97 -1.89
CA ASN A 2 31.03 -21.45 -0.97
C ASN A 2 31.12 -19.92 -0.68
N SER A 3 30.81 -19.43 0.53
CA SER A 3 31.50 -19.51 1.84
C SER A 3 32.80 -18.69 1.95
N VAL A 4 32.79 -17.63 2.79
CA VAL A 4 33.88 -17.31 3.75
C VAL A 4 33.30 -16.64 4.99
N PHE A 5 33.63 -17.18 6.17
CA PHE A 5 33.34 -16.67 7.51
C PHE A 5 34.55 -15.87 8.06
N THR A 6 34.23 -14.95 8.99
CA THR A 6 35.08 -14.26 10.00
C THR A 6 35.87 -13.03 9.50
N LYS A 7 35.88 -11.88 10.20
CA LYS A 7 36.14 -11.62 11.63
C LYS A 7 35.62 -10.23 12.08
N ASN A 8 35.17 -10.18 13.33
CA ASN A 8 35.26 -9.08 14.31
C ASN A 8 35.10 -7.64 13.81
N GLU A 9 33.94 -7.03 14.07
CA GLU A 9 33.90 -5.62 14.48
C GLU A 9 32.97 -5.41 15.67
N ARG A 10 33.43 -4.48 16.52
CA ARG A 10 33.00 -4.19 17.87
C ARG A 10 31.60 -3.57 17.87
N TRP A 11 30.82 -3.87 18.90
CA TRP A 11 29.56 -3.19 19.20
C TRP A 11 29.84 -1.87 19.92
N PRO A 12 29.64 -0.72 19.25
CA PRO A 12 29.05 0.40 19.96
C PRO A 12 28.12 1.21 19.04
N VAL A 13 26.85 0.83 19.01
CA VAL A 13 25.74 1.76 18.81
C VAL A 13 24.94 1.63 20.10
N ALA A 14 24.54 2.74 20.74
CA ALA A 14 23.72 2.72 21.96
C ALA A 14 22.57 1.72 21.76
N ALA A 15 22.67 0.55 22.38
CA ALA A 15 21.86 -0.60 21.99
C ALA A 15 20.43 -0.31 22.44
N ALA A 16 19.50 -0.28 21.47
CA ALA A 16 18.09 -0.34 21.79
C ALA A 16 17.85 -1.56 22.68
N MET A 17 17.07 -1.37 23.75
CA MET A 17 16.70 -2.43 24.69
C MET A 17 16.09 -3.62 23.92
N PRO A 18 16.59 -4.86 24.09
CA PRO A 18 16.03 -6.01 23.40
C PRO A 18 14.55 -6.20 23.73
N VAL A 19 13.75 -6.52 22.71
CA VAL A 19 12.31 -6.77 22.85
C VAL A 19 12.03 -8.23 22.54
N VAL A 20 11.43 -8.93 23.50
CA VAL A 20 10.96 -10.31 23.35
C VAL A 20 9.48 -10.28 22.98
N ARG A 21 9.12 -10.97 21.91
CA ARG A 21 7.72 -11.15 21.49
C ARG A 21 7.21 -12.48 21.99
N LEU A 22 6.18 -12.42 22.82
CA LEU A 22 5.53 -13.57 23.45
C LEU A 22 4.13 -13.79 22.87
N LEU A 23 3.47 -12.74 22.36
CA LEU A 23 2.17 -12.83 21.72
C LEU A 23 2.33 -13.30 20.26
N GLY A 24 1.86 -14.52 20.00
CA GLY A 24 2.09 -15.27 18.77
C GLY A 24 3.37 -16.10 18.81
N ASP A 25 4.05 -16.22 17.66
CA ASP A 25 5.32 -16.95 17.58
C ASP A 25 6.40 -16.24 18.39
N PHE A 26 7.23 -17.01 19.09
CA PHE A 26 8.34 -16.50 19.86
C PHE A 26 9.34 -15.78 18.95
N ALA A 27 9.64 -14.52 19.25
CA ALA A 27 10.67 -13.75 18.55
C ALA A 27 11.47 -12.86 19.50
N VAL A 28 12.66 -12.44 19.04
CA VAL A 28 13.53 -11.52 19.77
C VAL A 28 14.09 -10.50 18.77
N GLU A 29 14.00 -9.23 19.14
CA GLU A 29 14.63 -8.11 18.44
C GLU A 29 15.73 -7.51 19.32
N PRO A 30 16.96 -7.29 18.80
CA PRO A 30 17.44 -7.64 17.47
C PRO A 30 17.61 -9.16 17.26
N SER A 31 17.51 -9.61 16.01
CA SER A 31 17.57 -11.04 15.63
C SER A 31 18.88 -11.73 16.02
N GLY A 32 19.97 -10.99 16.24
CA GLY A 32 21.24 -11.51 16.73
C GLY A 32 21.18 -12.12 18.14
N LEU A 33 20.12 -11.84 18.91
CA LEU A 33 19.86 -12.44 20.22
C LEU A 33 18.90 -13.64 20.17
N PHE A 34 18.39 -14.00 18.99
CA PHE A 34 17.39 -15.05 18.83
C PHE A 34 18.00 -16.47 19.01
N PRO A 35 17.51 -17.29 19.96
CA PRO A 35 17.96 -18.66 20.12
C PRO A 35 17.39 -19.59 19.04
N THR A 36 18.24 -20.38 18.39
CA THR A 36 17.84 -21.26 17.29
C THR A 36 17.08 -22.49 17.78
N GLY A 37 17.47 -23.08 18.92
CA GLY A 37 16.82 -24.26 19.49
C GLY A 37 15.47 -23.95 20.13
N ARG A 38 14.43 -24.75 19.83
CA ARG A 38 13.08 -24.58 20.41
C ARG A 38 13.07 -24.63 21.95
N LYS A 39 13.89 -25.49 22.56
CA LYS A 39 14.02 -25.55 24.04
C LYS A 39 14.75 -24.34 24.64
N ALA A 40 15.68 -23.72 23.89
CA ALA A 40 16.33 -22.48 24.31
C ALA A 40 15.38 -21.29 24.20
N ARG A 41 14.50 -21.25 23.18
CA ARG A 41 13.38 -20.29 23.08
C ARG A 41 12.41 -20.44 24.25
N ALA A 42 11.96 -21.66 24.53
CA ALA A 42 11.08 -21.97 25.66
C ALA A 42 11.68 -21.55 27.01
N LEU A 43 12.97 -21.86 27.23
CA LEU A 43 13.70 -21.41 28.41
C LEU A 43 13.70 -19.89 28.55
N LEU A 44 14.03 -19.16 27.48
CA LEU A 44 14.06 -17.70 27.49
C LEU A 44 12.66 -17.11 27.71
N ALA A 45 11.64 -17.61 27.01
CA ALA A 45 10.25 -17.19 27.19
C ALA A 45 9.78 -17.38 28.64
N ARG A 46 10.13 -18.51 29.27
CA ARG A 46 9.79 -18.78 30.67
C ARG A 46 10.48 -17.83 31.64
N LEU A 47 11.71 -17.42 31.34
CA LEU A 47 12.44 -16.43 32.14
C LEU A 47 11.84 -15.03 32.00
N VAL A 48 11.41 -14.65 30.79
CA VAL A 48 10.71 -13.38 30.54
C VAL A 48 9.36 -13.34 31.25
N LEU A 49 8.65 -14.47 31.34
CA LEU A 49 7.38 -14.57 32.07
C LEU A 49 7.53 -14.82 33.58
N ALA A 50 8.76 -14.84 34.11
CA ALA A 50 9.02 -15.06 35.52
C ALA A 50 9.03 -13.75 36.32
N ASP A 51 8.38 -13.76 37.47
CA ASP A 51 8.41 -12.64 38.43
C ASP A 51 9.61 -12.72 39.40
N ALA A 52 10.33 -13.84 39.39
CA ALA A 52 11.48 -14.10 40.27
C ALA A 52 12.50 -15.04 39.61
N PRO A 53 13.76 -15.07 40.10
CA PRO A 53 14.76 -16.04 39.67
C PRO A 53 14.25 -17.49 39.74
N LEU A 54 14.52 -18.28 38.70
CA LEU A 54 14.07 -19.66 38.60
C LEU A 54 15.19 -20.64 38.91
N ALA A 55 14.91 -21.61 39.78
CA ALA A 55 15.85 -22.69 40.08
C ALA A 55 16.14 -23.55 38.83
N ARG A 56 17.40 -23.96 38.67
CA ARG A 56 17.85 -24.80 37.54
C ARG A 56 17.13 -26.14 37.48
N ASP A 57 16.88 -26.74 38.64
CA ASP A 57 16.17 -28.01 38.76
C ASP A 57 14.71 -27.88 38.30
N ARG A 58 14.05 -26.76 38.65
CA ARG A 58 12.68 -26.46 38.23
C ARG A 58 12.57 -26.26 36.71
N LEU A 59 13.52 -25.54 36.12
CA LEU A 59 13.60 -25.37 34.66
C LEU A 59 13.89 -26.69 33.94
N SER A 60 14.72 -27.54 34.55
CA SER A 60 15.06 -28.85 34.00
C SER A 60 13.87 -29.80 34.02
N ALA A 61 13.12 -29.85 35.13
CA ALA A 61 11.90 -30.63 35.27
C ALA A 61 10.79 -30.14 34.32
N LEU A 62 10.71 -28.83 34.05
CA LEU A 62 9.73 -28.24 33.14
C LEU A 62 10.01 -28.60 31.66
N LEU A 63 11.27 -28.49 31.24
CA LEU A 63 11.64 -28.62 29.82
C LEU A 63 12.10 -30.03 29.43
N TRP A 64 12.39 -30.92 30.38
CA TRP A 64 12.84 -32.29 30.14
C TRP A 64 12.29 -33.27 31.19
N SER A 65 10.98 -33.25 31.45
CA SER A 65 10.33 -34.04 32.53
C SER A 65 10.58 -35.55 32.43
N ARG A 66 10.79 -36.07 31.21
CA ARG A 66 11.00 -37.49 30.93
C ARG A 66 12.48 -37.93 31.00
N ARG A 67 13.42 -37.03 31.30
CA ARG A 67 14.85 -37.35 31.37
C ARG A 67 15.33 -37.44 32.82
N PRO A 68 16.28 -38.35 33.12
CA PRO A 68 16.96 -38.34 34.42
C PRO A 68 17.70 -37.00 34.66
N ASP A 69 17.72 -36.53 35.91
CA ASP A 69 18.24 -35.21 36.31
C ASP A 69 19.62 -34.87 35.74
N ALA A 70 20.55 -35.82 35.76
CA ALA A 70 21.90 -35.61 35.21
C ALA A 70 21.88 -35.25 33.71
N GLN A 71 20.99 -35.88 32.92
CA GLN A 71 20.83 -35.59 31.49
C GLN A 71 20.04 -34.31 31.25
N ALA A 72 19.04 -34.01 32.09
CA ALA A 72 18.28 -32.78 32.04
C ALA A 72 19.18 -31.57 32.33
N HIS A 73 20.05 -31.65 33.35
CA HIS A 73 21.02 -30.61 33.71
C HIS A 73 22.07 -30.38 32.63
N ALA A 74 22.53 -31.46 31.97
CA ALA A 74 23.41 -31.36 30.81
C ALA A 74 22.71 -30.64 29.63
N SER A 75 21.43 -30.92 29.40
CA SER A 75 20.63 -30.29 28.34
C SER A 75 20.36 -28.80 28.64
N LEU A 76 20.07 -28.45 29.90
CA LEU A 76 19.95 -27.07 30.36
C LEU A 76 21.26 -26.29 30.14
N ARG A 77 22.40 -26.91 30.44
CA ARG A 77 23.71 -26.30 30.19
C ARG A 77 23.91 -25.99 28.70
N GLN A 78 23.51 -26.89 27.82
CA GLN A 78 23.59 -26.67 26.37
C GLN A 78 22.69 -25.51 25.91
N CYS A 79 21.46 -25.42 26.42
CA CYS A 79 20.58 -24.29 26.11
C CYS A 79 21.17 -22.95 26.57
N LEU A 80 21.83 -22.92 27.74
CA LEU A 80 22.51 -21.71 28.22
C LEU A 80 23.75 -21.33 27.39
N VAL A 81 24.39 -22.30 26.74
CA VAL A 81 25.46 -22.02 25.77
C VAL A 81 24.91 -21.31 24.53
N GLU A 82 23.68 -21.62 24.09
CA GLU A 82 22.99 -20.88 23.03
C GLU A 82 22.62 -19.46 23.47
N LEU A 83 22.22 -19.28 24.74
CA LEU A 83 21.93 -17.97 25.35
C LEU A 83 23.18 -17.20 25.82
N LYS A 84 24.36 -17.61 25.38
CA LYS A 84 25.63 -16.94 25.69
C LYS A 84 25.69 -15.46 25.27
N PRO A 85 25.06 -15.00 24.17
CA PRO A 85 24.96 -13.57 23.88
C PRO A 85 24.28 -12.76 25.00
N TRP A 86 23.27 -13.34 25.65
CA TRP A 86 22.51 -12.69 26.74
C TRP A 86 23.31 -12.56 28.02
N THR A 87 24.07 -13.60 28.36
CA THR A 87 24.95 -13.61 29.54
C THR A 87 26.20 -12.75 29.37
N ARG A 88 26.62 -12.49 28.12
CA ARG A 88 27.82 -11.70 27.79
C ARG A 88 27.54 -10.27 27.35
N ALA A 89 26.27 -9.88 27.28
CA ALA A 89 25.91 -8.48 27.09
C ALA A 89 26.54 -7.60 28.19
N MET A 90 26.76 -6.33 27.89
CA MET A 90 27.26 -5.37 28.87
C MET A 90 26.29 -4.18 28.95
N PRO A 91 25.50 -4.07 30.03
CA PRO A 91 25.43 -5.00 31.17
C PRO A 91 24.81 -6.37 30.78
N PRO A 92 25.04 -7.45 31.56
CA PRO A 92 24.43 -8.75 31.28
C PRO A 92 22.91 -8.68 31.33
N LEU A 93 22.24 -9.28 30.35
CA LEU A 93 20.78 -9.35 30.28
C LEU A 93 20.22 -10.56 31.02
N LEU A 94 21.04 -11.61 31.13
CA LEU A 94 20.69 -12.87 31.78
C LEU A 94 21.78 -13.26 32.77
N HIS A 95 21.37 -13.50 34.02
CA HIS A 95 22.22 -13.95 35.10
C HIS A 95 21.97 -15.44 35.33
N ALA A 96 23.00 -16.26 35.16
CA ALA A 96 22.94 -17.69 35.43
C ALA A 96 24.04 -18.06 36.42
N ASP A 97 23.64 -18.46 37.63
CA ASP A 97 24.55 -18.98 38.64
C ASP A 97 24.39 -20.50 38.81
N ARG A 98 24.92 -21.06 39.92
CA ARG A 98 24.90 -22.50 40.20
C ARG A 98 23.52 -23.02 40.58
N GLU A 99 22.63 -22.17 41.08
CA GLU A 99 21.33 -22.56 41.65
C GLU A 99 20.16 -21.98 40.85
N THR A 100 20.29 -20.75 40.36
CA THR A 100 19.21 -19.99 39.73
C THR A 100 19.61 -19.38 38.38
N ILE A 101 18.57 -19.06 37.60
CA ILE A 101 18.65 -18.35 36.34
C ILE A 101 17.61 -17.23 36.37
N ALA A 102 18.04 -16.01 36.10
CA ALA A 102 17.23 -14.81 36.13
C ALA A 102 17.50 -13.93 34.91
N LEU A 103 16.46 -13.26 34.42
CA LEU A 103 16.57 -12.23 33.39
C LEU A 103 16.55 -10.86 34.07
N ASP A 104 17.41 -9.93 33.64
CA ASP A 104 17.32 -8.54 34.06
C ASP A 104 16.21 -7.83 33.28
N ARG A 105 15.02 -7.78 33.90
CA ARG A 105 13.82 -7.16 33.33
C ARG A 105 13.91 -5.64 33.19
N THR A 106 14.90 -4.99 33.80
CA THR A 106 15.12 -3.55 33.59
C THR A 106 15.81 -3.25 32.26
N GLN A 107 16.41 -4.26 31.65
CA GLN A 107 17.17 -4.16 30.40
C GLN A 107 16.59 -5.00 29.27
N VAL A 108 15.43 -5.64 29.48
CA VAL A 108 14.73 -6.44 28.46
C VAL A 108 13.25 -6.07 28.50
N ALA A 109 12.72 -5.64 27.36
CA ALA A 109 11.29 -5.43 27.20
C ALA A 109 10.60 -6.68 26.65
N ASP A 110 9.32 -6.81 26.94
CA ASP A 110 8.44 -7.80 26.33
C ASP A 110 7.12 -7.16 25.89
N ASP A 111 6.51 -7.70 24.84
CA ASP A 111 5.32 -7.14 24.22
C ASP A 111 4.09 -7.13 25.15
N ILE A 112 4.00 -8.05 26.12
CA ILE A 112 2.94 -8.08 27.14
C ILE A 112 3.11 -6.92 28.13
N SER A 113 4.32 -6.73 28.68
CA SER A 113 4.61 -5.63 29.60
C SER A 113 4.44 -4.27 28.94
N LEU A 114 4.85 -4.14 27.67
CA LEU A 114 4.62 -2.93 26.87
C LEU A 114 3.13 -2.66 26.66
N LEU A 115 2.33 -3.71 26.42
CA LEU A 115 0.88 -3.59 26.27
C LEU A 115 0.23 -3.14 27.59
N HIS A 116 0.61 -3.73 28.73
CA HIS A 116 0.13 -3.29 30.05
C HIS A 116 0.53 -1.85 30.36
N ALA A 117 1.77 -1.45 30.05
CA ALA A 117 2.23 -0.08 30.26
C ALA A 117 1.43 0.92 29.41
N ALA A 118 1.14 0.58 28.14
CA ALA A 118 0.29 1.39 27.27
C ALA A 118 -1.14 1.52 27.83
N CYS A 119 -1.71 0.43 28.35
CA CYS A 119 -3.02 0.48 29.00
C CYS A 119 -3.01 1.39 30.23
N ALA A 120 -1.93 1.39 31.03
CA ALA A 120 -1.84 2.19 32.25
C ALA A 120 -1.76 3.70 31.99
N VAL A 121 -1.23 4.13 30.84
CA VAL A 121 -1.15 5.54 30.43
C VAL A 121 -2.19 5.93 29.37
N ASP A 122 -3.16 5.03 29.13
CA ASP A 122 -4.21 5.15 28.11
C ASP A 122 -3.67 5.43 26.68
N ASP A 123 -2.53 4.86 26.30
CA ASP A 123 -1.98 4.96 24.93
C ASP A 123 -2.69 3.99 23.97
N VAL A 124 -3.77 4.48 23.37
CA VAL A 124 -4.64 3.73 22.46
C VAL A 124 -3.89 3.27 21.20
N ALA A 125 -2.97 4.08 20.67
CA ALA A 125 -2.25 3.74 19.44
C ALA A 125 -1.36 2.51 19.64
N VAL A 126 -0.63 2.45 20.77
CA VAL A 126 0.22 1.30 21.09
C VAL A 126 -0.61 0.05 21.36
N VAL A 127 -1.74 0.15 22.06
CA VAL A 127 -2.64 -1.01 22.27
C VAL A 127 -3.22 -1.51 20.94
N LEU A 128 -3.63 -0.61 20.04
CA LEU A 128 -4.14 -0.97 18.72
C LEU A 128 -3.05 -1.48 17.75
N ASP A 129 -1.77 -1.22 17.99
CA ASP A 129 -0.67 -1.85 17.26
C ASP A 129 -0.36 -3.25 17.83
N ARG A 130 -0.27 -3.36 19.16
CA ARG A 130 0.34 -4.51 19.85
C ARG A 130 -0.64 -5.62 20.21
N LEU A 131 -1.92 -5.33 20.45
CA LEU A 131 -2.91 -6.36 20.68
C LEU A 131 -3.08 -7.21 19.39
N PRO A 132 -3.04 -8.54 19.43
CA PRO A 132 -3.27 -9.35 18.23
C PRO A 132 -4.69 -9.13 17.66
N ALA A 133 -4.85 -9.24 16.34
CA ALA A 133 -6.15 -9.04 15.67
C ALA A 133 -7.12 -10.23 15.84
N HIS A 134 -6.58 -11.40 16.20
CA HIS A 134 -7.30 -12.65 16.48
C HIS A 134 -6.61 -13.32 17.68
N ASP A 135 -7.15 -14.42 18.21
CA ASP A 135 -6.43 -15.23 19.20
C ASP A 135 -5.20 -15.90 18.55
N VAL A 136 -4.07 -15.19 18.53
CA VAL A 136 -2.79 -15.71 18.00
C VAL A 136 -2.07 -16.54 19.08
N GLY A 137 -2.62 -16.71 20.28
CA GLY A 137 -2.05 -17.51 21.37
C GLY A 137 -0.72 -16.97 21.93
N LEU A 138 -0.43 -17.25 23.20
CA LEU A 138 0.89 -17.02 23.79
C LEU A 138 1.85 -18.11 23.32
N LEU A 139 3.00 -17.75 22.74
CA LEU A 139 4.05 -18.68 22.30
C LEU A 139 3.54 -19.78 21.35
N ALA A 140 2.91 -19.38 20.23
CA ALA A 140 2.21 -20.26 19.30
C ALA A 140 3.11 -21.31 18.60
N ASP A 141 4.42 -21.06 18.50
CA ASP A 141 5.38 -21.98 17.89
C ASP A 141 6.06 -22.94 18.91
N LEU A 142 5.71 -22.84 20.19
CA LEU A 142 6.36 -23.57 21.29
C LEU A 142 5.49 -24.66 21.94
N ASP A 143 4.53 -25.22 21.21
CA ASP A 143 3.80 -26.43 21.61
C ASP A 143 4.61 -27.71 21.35
N GLY A 144 4.38 -28.76 22.15
CA GLY A 144 4.97 -30.08 21.95
C GLY A 144 6.45 -30.14 22.33
N ILE A 145 6.92 -29.26 23.23
CA ILE A 145 8.31 -29.21 23.68
C ILE A 145 8.60 -30.30 24.72
N ASP A 146 7.69 -30.44 25.67
CA ASP A 146 7.67 -31.40 26.75
C ASP A 146 6.26 -31.37 27.39
N GLU A 147 5.82 -32.47 28.00
CA GLU A 147 4.47 -32.57 28.57
C GLU A 147 4.28 -31.57 29.72
N ALA A 148 5.26 -31.47 30.62
CA ALA A 148 5.22 -30.51 31.73
C ALA A 148 5.24 -29.04 31.24
N TRP A 149 5.88 -28.78 30.10
CA TRP A 149 5.89 -27.47 29.47
C TRP A 149 4.53 -27.13 28.88
N ASP A 150 3.92 -28.06 28.14
CA ASP A 150 2.63 -27.86 27.48
C ASP A 150 1.52 -27.62 28.53
N ASP A 151 1.54 -28.38 29.63
CA ASP A 151 0.63 -28.17 30.78
C ASP A 151 0.79 -26.79 31.39
N TRP A 152 2.04 -26.35 31.64
CA TRP A 152 2.30 -25.02 32.15
C TRP A 152 1.87 -23.93 31.16
N LEU A 153 2.16 -24.11 29.87
CA LEU A 153 1.86 -23.13 28.82
C LEU A 153 0.35 -22.95 28.65
N ALA A 154 -0.45 -24.02 28.79
CA ALA A 154 -1.91 -23.93 28.76
C ALA A 154 -2.46 -23.07 29.92
N VAL A 155 -1.94 -23.26 31.14
CA VAL A 155 -2.30 -22.43 32.30
C VAL A 155 -1.85 -20.98 32.10
N GLU A 156 -0.64 -20.79 31.60
CA GLU A 156 -0.06 -19.47 31.38
C GLU A 156 -0.80 -18.68 30.28
N ARG A 157 -1.20 -19.35 29.19
CA ARG A 157 -2.04 -18.78 28.12
C ARG A 157 -3.34 -18.21 28.68
N THR A 158 -4.02 -18.99 29.52
CA THR A 158 -5.26 -18.57 30.19
C THR A 158 -5.00 -17.36 31.08
N ARG A 159 -3.98 -17.43 31.96
CA ARG A 159 -3.60 -16.36 32.89
C ARG A 159 -3.28 -15.04 32.19
N GLN A 160 -2.47 -15.07 31.13
CA GLN A 160 -2.07 -13.87 30.39
C GLN A 160 -3.20 -13.33 29.52
N GLY A 161 -3.98 -14.22 28.88
CA GLY A 161 -5.15 -13.82 28.09
C GLY A 161 -6.16 -13.04 28.93
N GLU A 162 -6.53 -13.58 30.11
CA GLU A 162 -7.44 -12.91 31.04
C GLU A 162 -6.89 -11.56 31.54
N ALA A 163 -5.59 -11.49 31.83
CA ALA A 163 -4.96 -10.25 32.27
C ALA A 163 -4.99 -9.17 31.18
N ILE A 164 -4.56 -9.50 29.96
CA ILE A 164 -4.53 -8.57 28.83
C ILE A 164 -5.94 -8.06 28.52
N VAL A 165 -6.92 -8.95 28.42
CA VAL A 165 -8.32 -8.58 28.14
C VAL A 165 -8.85 -7.63 29.22
N ARG A 166 -8.59 -7.93 30.49
CA ARG A 166 -9.03 -7.08 31.61
C ARG A 166 -8.44 -5.66 31.53
N GLU A 167 -7.12 -5.53 31.34
CA GLU A 167 -6.46 -4.21 31.30
C GLU A 167 -6.88 -3.37 30.08
N VAL A 168 -6.99 -4.01 28.91
CA VAL A 168 -7.41 -3.34 27.67
C VAL A 168 -8.86 -2.88 27.76
N LEU A 169 -9.76 -3.68 28.33
CA LEU A 169 -11.15 -3.30 28.52
C LEU A 169 -11.31 -2.19 29.57
N ALA A 170 -10.53 -2.23 30.65
CA ALA A 170 -10.50 -1.15 31.64
C ALA A 170 -10.04 0.19 31.01
N MET A 171 -9.06 0.15 30.10
CA MET A 171 -8.65 1.33 29.33
C MET A 171 -9.78 1.84 28.41
N ALA A 172 -10.45 0.94 27.68
CA ALA A 172 -11.57 1.31 26.80
C ALA A 172 -12.74 1.91 27.60
N GLU A 173 -13.02 1.39 28.80
CA GLU A 173 -14.03 1.93 29.69
C GLU A 173 -13.67 3.34 30.18
N ARG A 174 -12.43 3.58 30.62
CA ARG A 174 -11.95 4.93 30.99
C ARG A 174 -12.09 5.92 29.83
N ARG A 175 -11.72 5.51 28.61
CA ARG A 175 -11.87 6.35 27.39
C ARG A 175 -13.32 6.69 27.11
N LEU A 176 -14.21 5.71 27.23
CA LEU A 176 -15.64 5.94 27.05
C LEU A 176 -16.20 6.91 28.10
N GLN A 177 -15.79 6.77 29.36
CA GLN A 177 -16.18 7.67 30.46
C GLN A 177 -15.64 9.09 30.28
N ALA A 178 -14.46 9.25 29.66
CA ALA A 178 -13.89 10.55 29.30
C ALA A 178 -14.59 11.24 28.11
N GLY A 179 -15.50 10.54 27.42
CA GLY A 179 -16.19 11.04 26.23
C GLY A 179 -15.51 10.69 24.91
N ASP A 180 -14.38 10.00 24.92
CA ASP A 180 -13.63 9.58 23.74
C ASP A 180 -14.21 8.28 23.13
N ALA A 181 -15.49 8.33 22.73
CA ALA A 181 -16.24 7.16 22.29
C ALA A 181 -15.62 6.46 21.07
N GLU A 182 -15.00 7.21 20.15
CA GLU A 182 -14.33 6.64 18.97
C GLU A 182 -13.12 5.77 19.36
N GLN A 183 -12.30 6.23 20.31
CA GLN A 183 -11.13 5.48 20.78
C GLN A 183 -11.55 4.27 21.60
N ALA A 184 -12.56 4.43 22.46
CA ALA A 184 -13.14 3.31 23.21
C ALA A 184 -13.69 2.23 22.27
N LEU A 185 -14.39 2.64 21.20
CA LEU A 185 -14.90 1.74 20.18
C LEU A 185 -13.77 0.98 19.47
N ALA A 186 -12.73 1.68 19.03
CA ALA A 186 -11.61 1.05 18.32
C ALA A 186 -10.94 -0.05 19.16
N VAL A 187 -10.72 0.22 20.45
CA VAL A 187 -10.10 -0.73 21.38
C VAL A 187 -11.03 -1.89 21.70
N ALA A 188 -12.27 -1.61 22.10
CA ALA A 188 -13.23 -2.64 22.49
C ALA A 188 -13.61 -3.55 21.31
N ASP A 189 -13.77 -3.01 20.09
CA ASP A 189 -14.06 -3.82 18.89
C ASP A 189 -12.91 -4.78 18.58
N LYS A 190 -11.66 -4.34 18.80
CA LYS A 190 -10.49 -5.21 18.65
C LYS A 190 -10.51 -6.37 19.64
N VAL A 191 -10.90 -6.12 20.90
CA VAL A 191 -11.08 -7.20 21.88
C VAL A 191 -12.18 -8.17 21.45
N THR A 192 -13.29 -7.72 20.85
CA THR A 192 -14.33 -8.65 20.35
C THR A 192 -13.86 -9.56 19.20
N ARG A 193 -12.73 -9.27 18.56
CA ARG A 193 -12.12 -10.15 17.55
C ARG A 193 -11.11 -11.11 18.18
N PHE A 194 -10.45 -10.68 19.25
CA PHE A 194 -9.53 -11.49 20.05
C PHE A 194 -10.28 -12.51 20.93
N ASP A 195 -11.29 -12.05 21.67
CA ASP A 195 -12.21 -12.85 22.48
C ASP A 195 -13.66 -12.56 22.05
N PRO A 196 -14.19 -13.32 21.06
CA PRO A 196 -15.55 -13.13 20.56
C PRO A 196 -16.66 -13.36 21.58
N CYS A 197 -16.40 -14.10 22.66
CA CYS A 197 -17.37 -14.39 23.70
C CYS A 197 -17.36 -13.34 24.83
N SER A 198 -16.49 -12.32 24.74
CA SER A 198 -16.40 -11.27 25.74
C SER A 198 -17.64 -10.38 25.75
N GLU A 199 -18.57 -10.67 26.66
CA GLU A 199 -19.75 -9.84 26.88
C GLU A 199 -19.40 -8.41 27.32
N HIS A 200 -18.34 -8.24 28.13
CA HIS A 200 -17.90 -6.91 28.56
C HIS A 200 -17.43 -6.06 27.37
N ALA A 201 -16.63 -6.65 26.46
CA ALA A 201 -16.23 -5.98 25.23
C ALA A 201 -17.44 -5.60 24.36
N ALA A 202 -18.39 -6.52 24.20
CA ALA A 202 -19.63 -6.26 23.44
C ALA A 202 -20.44 -5.10 24.04
N ARG A 203 -20.55 -5.03 25.37
CA ARG A 203 -21.23 -3.92 26.07
C ARG A 203 -20.53 -2.58 25.85
N LEU A 204 -19.20 -2.53 25.88
CA LEU A 204 -18.43 -1.31 25.58
C LEU A 204 -18.60 -0.88 24.13
N VAL A 205 -18.55 -1.82 23.16
CA VAL A 205 -18.81 -1.53 21.74
C VAL A 205 -20.21 -0.96 21.54
N MET A 206 -21.24 -1.58 22.12
CA MET A 206 -22.62 -1.07 22.05
C MET A 206 -22.73 0.34 22.65
N SER A 207 -22.14 0.56 23.82
CA SER A 207 -22.21 1.86 24.50
C SER A 207 -21.48 2.96 23.73
N ALA A 208 -20.29 2.67 23.19
CA ALA A 208 -19.50 3.59 22.39
C ALA A 208 -20.18 3.94 21.06
N ARG A 209 -20.73 2.96 20.35
CA ARG A 209 -21.51 3.17 19.12
C ARG A 209 -22.74 4.02 19.37
N TRP A 210 -23.46 3.77 20.47
CA TRP A 210 -24.60 4.60 20.85
C TRP A 210 -24.20 6.04 21.17
N ALA A 211 -23.05 6.26 21.82
CA ALA A 211 -22.54 7.59 22.15
C ALA A 211 -22.20 8.42 20.90
N VAL A 212 -21.76 7.80 19.80
CA VAL A 212 -21.50 8.46 18.51
C VAL A 212 -22.71 8.47 17.55
N GLY A 213 -23.86 7.92 17.96
CA GLY A 213 -25.09 7.89 17.16
C GLY A 213 -25.21 6.75 16.15
N ASP A 214 -24.38 5.73 16.24
CA ASP A 214 -24.40 4.55 15.38
C ASP A 214 -25.38 3.48 15.89
N SER A 215 -26.69 3.74 15.75
CA SER A 215 -27.76 2.83 16.21
C SER A 215 -27.76 1.48 15.49
N ASP A 216 -27.45 1.46 14.19
CA ASP A 216 -27.31 0.22 13.42
C ASP A 216 -26.11 -0.59 13.89
N GLY A 217 -25.02 0.09 14.23
CA GLY A 217 -23.87 -0.55 14.81
C GLY A 217 -24.11 -1.16 16.19
N VAL A 218 -24.98 -0.57 17.03
CA VAL A 218 -25.42 -1.20 18.29
C VAL A 218 -26.09 -2.54 18.03
N ARG A 219 -26.99 -2.59 17.03
CA ARG A 219 -27.69 -3.82 16.61
C ARG A 219 -26.71 -4.88 16.10
N HIS A 220 -25.74 -4.49 15.27
CA HIS A 220 -24.72 -5.41 14.77
C HIS A 220 -23.83 -5.96 15.89
N ALA A 221 -23.50 -5.14 16.89
CA ALA A 221 -22.72 -5.59 18.05
C ALA A 221 -23.50 -6.61 18.90
N TRP A 222 -24.80 -6.40 19.10
CA TRP A 222 -25.69 -7.37 19.75
C TRP A 222 -25.75 -8.71 19.01
N GLN A 223 -26.00 -8.68 17.70
CA GLN A 223 -26.07 -9.91 16.90
C GLN A 223 -24.75 -10.70 16.95
N ARG A 224 -23.62 -9.99 16.91
CA ARG A 224 -22.30 -10.62 16.96
C ARG A 224 -22.07 -11.39 18.27
N ILE A 225 -22.42 -10.81 19.42
CA ILE A 225 -22.24 -11.49 20.71
C ILE A 225 -23.26 -12.62 20.90
N GLU A 226 -24.49 -12.46 20.42
CA GLU A 226 -25.51 -13.52 20.41
C GLU A 226 -25.03 -14.73 19.60
N ASP A 227 -24.53 -14.48 18.38
CA ASP A 227 -23.97 -15.51 17.51
C ASP A 227 -22.71 -16.17 18.10
N ALA A 228 -21.85 -15.39 18.78
CA ALA A 228 -20.63 -15.91 19.38
C ALA A 228 -20.91 -16.83 20.57
N LEU A 229 -21.80 -16.41 21.48
CA LEU A 229 -22.20 -17.21 22.65
C LEU A 229 -23.04 -18.42 22.25
N ALA A 230 -23.88 -18.32 21.23
CA ALA A 230 -24.62 -19.46 20.69
C ALA A 230 -23.72 -20.58 20.14
N ARG A 231 -22.49 -20.24 19.71
CA ARG A 231 -21.46 -21.21 19.31
C ARG A 231 -20.63 -21.73 20.49
N GLY A 232 -20.68 -21.06 21.64
CA GLY A 232 -19.98 -21.42 22.87
C GLY A 232 -20.78 -22.37 23.79
N ILE A 233 -20.25 -22.62 24.98
CA ILE A 233 -20.83 -23.54 25.97
C ILE A 233 -22.09 -22.94 26.64
N ASP A 234 -22.15 -21.61 26.77
CA ASP A 234 -23.24 -20.87 27.41
C ASP A 234 -24.08 -20.13 26.36
N GLY A 235 -25.10 -20.79 25.84
CA GLY A 235 -25.75 -20.44 24.58
C GLY A 235 -26.59 -19.15 24.51
N ARG A 236 -26.47 -18.16 25.42
CA ARG A 236 -27.17 -16.86 25.37
C ARG A 236 -26.42 -15.72 26.08
N PRO A 237 -26.52 -14.46 25.61
CA PRO A 237 -26.05 -13.29 26.36
C PRO A 237 -26.70 -13.16 27.75
N SER A 238 -25.93 -12.65 28.71
CA SER A 238 -26.40 -12.39 30.07
C SER A 238 -27.55 -11.37 30.11
N VAL A 239 -28.30 -11.38 31.22
CA VAL A 239 -29.38 -10.41 31.47
C VAL A 239 -28.87 -8.98 31.39
N GLU A 240 -27.67 -8.72 31.92
CA GLU A 240 -27.05 -7.40 31.91
C GLU A 240 -26.79 -6.89 30.48
N THR A 241 -26.24 -7.73 29.60
CA THR A 241 -25.99 -7.39 28.19
C THR A 241 -27.29 -7.19 27.43
N ALA A 242 -28.30 -8.03 27.67
CA ALA A 242 -29.63 -7.91 27.05
C ALA A 242 -30.37 -6.62 27.48
N GLU A 243 -30.31 -6.26 28.76
CA GLU A 243 -30.91 -5.03 29.28
C GLU A 243 -30.21 -3.79 28.72
N LEU A 244 -28.87 -3.81 28.59
CA LEU A 244 -28.13 -2.74 27.93
C LEU A 244 -28.61 -2.55 26.49
N TYR A 245 -28.63 -3.61 25.68
CA TYR A 245 -29.10 -3.53 24.30
C TYR A 245 -30.52 -2.97 24.20
N LYS A 246 -31.44 -3.44 25.07
CA LYS A 246 -32.82 -2.93 25.12
C LYS A 246 -32.87 -1.43 25.45
N ARG A 247 -32.07 -0.96 26.40
CA ARG A 247 -32.00 0.47 26.74
C ARG A 247 -31.46 1.30 25.58
N LEU A 248 -30.37 0.86 24.93
CA LEU A 248 -29.75 1.59 23.82
C LEU A 248 -30.61 1.57 22.54
N SER A 249 -31.43 0.53 22.35
CA SER A 249 -32.34 0.40 21.20
C SER A 249 -33.61 1.25 21.29
N ILE A 250 -34.01 1.65 22.50
CA ILE A 250 -35.25 2.41 22.77
C ILE A 250 -34.93 3.87 23.19
N GLY A 251 -33.75 4.11 23.78
CA GLY A 251 -33.36 5.42 24.30
C GLY A 251 -32.91 6.40 23.21
N PRO A 252 -33.32 7.69 23.27
CA PRO A 252 -32.87 8.69 22.31
C PRO A 252 -31.36 8.90 22.43
N CYS A 253 -30.66 8.84 21.30
CA CYS A 253 -29.21 9.03 21.22
C CYS A 253 -28.82 10.43 21.78
N PRO A 254 -27.64 10.61 22.40
CA PRO A 254 -27.18 11.93 22.87
C PRO A 254 -27.17 13.00 21.77
N LEU A 255 -26.89 12.63 20.52
CA LEU A 255 -26.91 13.55 19.37
C LEU A 255 -28.34 13.99 18.99
N ASP A 256 -29.35 13.17 19.24
CA ASP A 256 -30.76 13.55 19.04
C ASP A 256 -31.22 14.61 20.05
N ARG A 257 -30.60 14.70 21.23
CA ARG A 257 -30.89 15.75 22.23
C ARG A 257 -30.37 17.13 21.82
N HIS A 258 -29.31 17.21 21.01
CA HIS A 258 -28.85 18.48 20.45
C HIS A 258 -29.65 18.94 19.23
N ALA A 259 -30.20 18.01 18.44
CA ALA A 259 -31.18 18.34 17.40
C ALA A 259 -32.55 18.76 18.00
N ALA A 260 -32.96 18.18 19.13
CA ALA A 260 -34.21 18.52 19.82
C ALA A 260 -34.13 19.80 20.69
N ALA A 261 -32.95 20.40 20.86
CA ALA A 261 -32.71 21.64 21.61
C ALA A 261 -32.57 22.89 20.72
N ALA A 262 -33.05 22.84 19.48
CA ALA A 262 -33.42 24.06 18.78
C ALA A 262 -34.66 24.67 19.48
N PRO A 263 -34.65 25.92 19.94
CA PRO A 263 -35.83 26.51 20.55
C PRO A 263 -36.94 26.58 19.49
N SER A 264 -38.00 25.81 19.73
CA SER A 264 -39.25 25.87 18.99
C SER A 264 -39.77 27.31 18.99
N MET A 265 -39.78 27.93 17.81
CA MET A 265 -40.59 29.13 17.57
C MET A 265 -42.07 28.74 17.64
N ALA A 266 -42.63 28.81 18.85
CA ALA A 266 -44.07 28.96 19.04
C ALA A 266 -44.37 30.44 19.28
N ALA A 267 -45.32 30.94 18.48
CA ALA A 267 -45.74 32.33 18.43
C ALA A 267 -46.18 32.90 19.79
N SER A 268 -45.87 34.17 20.02
CA SER A 268 -46.59 35.01 20.98
C SER A 268 -46.60 36.48 20.54
N PRO A 269 -47.57 37.26 21.02
CA PRO A 269 -48.40 38.13 20.19
C PRO A 269 -47.85 39.55 20.04
N ALA A 270 -48.45 40.25 19.06
CA ALA A 270 -48.18 41.62 18.70
C ALA A 270 -48.18 42.61 19.88
N ALA A 271 -47.12 43.42 19.99
CA ALA A 271 -47.15 44.73 20.63
C ALA A 271 -46.05 45.67 20.08
N SER A 272 -46.51 46.67 19.32
CA SER A 272 -45.98 48.01 19.05
C SER A 272 -44.46 48.29 19.10
N LEU A 273 -43.90 48.67 17.94
CA LEU A 273 -42.62 49.38 17.83
C LEU A 273 -42.83 50.91 17.74
N SER A 274 -42.01 51.66 18.45
CA SER A 274 -42.01 53.13 18.53
C SER A 274 -41.29 53.82 17.35
N PRO A 275 -41.62 55.08 17.02
CA PRO A 275 -41.41 55.68 15.70
C PRO A 275 -40.03 56.34 15.50
N ARG A 276 -38.94 55.71 15.96
CA ARG A 276 -37.57 56.25 15.76
C ARG A 276 -36.58 55.32 15.06
N ARG A 277 -37.00 54.11 14.69
CA ARG A 277 -36.16 53.16 13.91
C ARG A 277 -36.60 52.97 12.45
N ALA A 278 -37.66 53.67 12.01
CA ALA A 278 -38.18 53.58 10.65
C ALA A 278 -37.44 54.44 9.60
N LEU A 279 -36.44 55.25 9.99
CA LEU A 279 -35.76 56.15 9.06
C LEU A 279 -34.44 55.60 8.47
N PHE A 280 -33.88 54.51 9.01
CA PHE A 280 -32.62 53.93 8.48
C PHE A 280 -32.80 52.74 7.53
N LEU A 281 -34.01 52.16 7.43
CA LEU A 281 -34.31 51.03 6.55
C LEU A 281 -34.91 51.45 5.19
N GLY A 282 -35.24 52.73 5.01
CA GLY A 282 -35.79 53.25 3.74
C GLY A 282 -34.75 53.57 2.66
N ILE A 283 -33.46 53.68 3.02
CA ILE A 283 -32.39 54.01 2.05
C ILE A 283 -31.71 52.75 1.50
N ALA A 284 -31.73 51.62 2.22
CA ALA A 284 -31.12 50.37 1.78
C ALA A 284 -32.01 49.54 0.83
N ALA A 285 -33.34 49.74 0.86
CA ALA A 285 -34.28 48.95 0.07
C ALA A 285 -34.54 49.50 -1.36
N LEU A 286 -34.05 50.70 -1.69
CA LEU A 286 -34.17 51.29 -3.04
C LEU A 286 -32.91 51.08 -3.92
N ALA A 287 -31.81 50.58 -3.35
CA ALA A 287 -30.58 50.28 -4.10
C ALA A 287 -30.50 48.83 -4.64
N LEU A 288 -31.44 47.94 -4.27
CA LEU A 288 -31.38 46.52 -4.64
C LEU A 288 -32.50 46.06 -5.59
N ALA A 289 -33.20 46.99 -6.24
CA ALA A 289 -34.22 46.69 -7.25
C ALA A 289 -33.89 47.27 -8.65
N LEU A 290 -32.68 47.81 -8.84
CA LEU A 290 -32.20 48.32 -10.13
C LEU A 290 -30.74 47.92 -10.40
N THR A 291 -30.44 46.63 -10.36
CA THR A 291 -29.34 45.99 -11.12
C THR A 291 -29.72 44.55 -11.44
N GLY A 292 -30.67 44.39 -12.36
CA GLY A 292 -30.77 43.18 -13.16
C GLY A 292 -29.67 43.18 -14.22
N ALA A 293 -29.16 41.98 -14.51
CA ALA A 293 -28.13 41.64 -15.50
C ALA A 293 -26.69 42.02 -15.13
N ASP A 294 -25.78 41.05 -15.29
CA ASP A 294 -24.33 41.06 -15.06
C ASP A 294 -23.83 41.04 -13.61
N ALA A 295 -23.84 39.84 -13.01
CA ALA A 295 -22.86 39.47 -11.98
C ALA A 295 -22.23 38.11 -12.34
N PRO A 296 -20.89 38.01 -12.50
CA PRO A 296 -20.25 36.81 -13.00
C PRO A 296 -20.38 35.69 -11.98
N ARG A 297 -20.68 34.47 -12.45
CA ARG A 297 -20.31 33.26 -11.71
C ARG A 297 -18.82 33.38 -11.42
N SER A 298 -18.43 33.54 -10.16
CA SER A 298 -17.07 33.27 -9.75
C SER A 298 -16.84 31.77 -9.94
N ARG A 299 -16.42 31.39 -11.16
CA ARG A 299 -15.28 30.49 -11.27
C ARG A 299 -14.29 31.02 -10.25
N SER A 300 -13.83 30.20 -9.31
CA SER A 300 -12.55 30.54 -8.71
C SER A 300 -11.64 30.78 -9.91
N ALA A 301 -11.27 32.03 -10.11
CA ALA A 301 -10.05 32.31 -10.82
C ALA A 301 -9.03 31.60 -9.94
N VAL A 302 -8.65 30.39 -10.36
CA VAL A 302 -7.30 29.92 -10.13
C VAL A 302 -6.46 31.14 -10.47
N ALA A 303 -5.95 31.83 -9.45
CA ALA A 303 -4.95 32.86 -9.67
C ALA A 303 -3.94 32.19 -10.60
N ALA A 304 -3.72 32.77 -11.77
CA ALA A 304 -2.84 32.17 -12.77
C ALA A 304 -1.52 31.88 -12.06
N PHE A 305 -1.24 30.59 -11.82
CA PHE A 305 0.06 30.17 -11.31
C PHE A 305 1.09 30.77 -12.27
N ASP A 306 2.04 31.54 -11.76
CA ASP A 306 3.19 31.87 -12.57
C ASP A 306 4.00 30.58 -12.71
N ALA A 307 3.67 29.82 -13.75
CA ALA A 307 4.34 28.58 -14.08
C ALA A 307 5.85 28.84 -14.11
N PRO A 308 6.66 28.08 -13.35
CA PRO A 308 8.09 28.29 -13.27
C PRO A 308 8.71 28.27 -14.66
N MET A 309 9.59 29.21 -14.88
CA MET A 309 10.16 29.53 -16.17
C MET A 309 11.53 28.85 -16.29
N VAL A 310 11.64 27.87 -17.18
CA VAL A 310 12.91 27.19 -17.45
C VAL A 310 13.55 27.84 -18.65
N ARG A 311 14.68 28.52 -18.46
CA ARG A 311 15.48 29.05 -19.56
C ARG A 311 16.44 27.98 -20.05
N VAL A 312 16.31 27.59 -21.31
CA VAL A 312 17.28 26.70 -21.95
C VAL A 312 18.30 27.59 -22.65
N GLU A 313 19.54 27.60 -22.15
CA GLU A 313 20.61 28.36 -22.79
C GLU A 313 21.00 27.72 -24.13
N PRO A 314 21.55 28.52 -25.08
CA PRO A 314 22.14 27.96 -26.29
C PRO A 314 23.13 26.86 -25.92
N ILE A 315 23.03 25.73 -26.60
CA ILE A 315 23.87 24.57 -26.32
C ILE A 315 25.31 24.93 -26.66
N GLU A 316 26.21 24.75 -25.69
CA GLU A 316 27.63 25.01 -25.88
C GLU A 316 28.25 23.88 -26.69
N LEU A 317 28.63 24.18 -27.94
CA LEU A 317 29.38 23.26 -28.79
C LEU A 317 30.88 23.54 -28.63
N ARG A 318 31.65 22.50 -28.31
CA ARG A 318 33.12 22.59 -28.20
C ARG A 318 33.83 22.12 -29.48
N GLY A 319 33.12 22.07 -30.60
CA GLY A 319 33.61 21.73 -31.92
C GLY A 319 32.85 22.49 -33.03
N SER A 320 33.30 22.33 -34.28
CA SER A 320 32.66 22.91 -35.47
C SER A 320 32.11 21.82 -36.42
N ASP A 321 31.63 20.71 -35.86
CA ASP A 321 31.09 19.57 -36.61
C ASP A 321 29.59 19.81 -36.94
N PRO A 322 29.18 19.75 -38.23
CA PRO A 322 27.76 19.86 -38.61
C PRO A 322 26.82 18.85 -37.93
N ALA A 323 27.34 17.74 -37.41
CA ALA A 323 26.57 16.79 -36.62
C ALA A 323 26.21 17.34 -35.22
N GLU A 324 27.10 18.12 -34.60
CA GLU A 324 26.89 18.77 -33.30
C GLU A 324 25.83 19.88 -33.40
N ASP A 325 25.84 20.67 -34.48
CA ASP A 325 24.82 21.70 -34.76
C ASP A 325 23.42 21.09 -34.90
N ARG A 326 23.29 20.02 -35.70
CA ARG A 326 22.01 19.30 -35.89
C ARG A 326 21.51 18.66 -34.60
N PHE A 327 22.41 18.13 -33.78
CA PHE A 327 22.06 17.62 -32.45
C PHE A 327 21.47 18.74 -31.58
N ALA A 328 22.11 19.90 -31.55
CA ALA A 328 21.69 21.02 -30.71
C ALA A 328 20.29 21.52 -31.07
N ASP A 329 20.03 21.74 -32.36
CA ASP A 329 18.70 22.16 -32.83
C ASP A 329 17.63 21.10 -32.55
N ALA A 330 17.96 19.82 -32.72
CA ALA A 330 17.03 18.73 -32.44
C ALA A 330 16.72 18.61 -30.94
N LEU A 331 17.73 18.74 -30.06
CA LEU A 331 17.57 18.69 -28.60
C LEU A 331 16.75 19.88 -28.08
N ALA A 332 16.98 21.09 -28.61
CA ALA A 332 16.15 22.26 -28.29
C ALA A 332 14.69 22.04 -28.71
N GLY A 333 14.47 21.41 -29.87
CA GLY A 333 13.15 20.98 -30.33
C GLY A 333 12.50 19.94 -29.40
N ASP A 334 13.28 19.00 -28.84
CA ASP A 334 12.78 18.04 -27.85
C ASP A 334 12.31 18.75 -26.59
N PHE A 335 13.09 19.68 -26.03
CA PHE A 335 12.68 20.43 -24.84
C PHE A 335 11.40 21.23 -25.06
N ALA A 336 11.26 21.86 -26.22
CA ALA A 336 10.02 22.56 -26.58
C ALA A 336 8.82 21.61 -26.69
N ARG A 337 9.02 20.41 -27.26
CA ARG A 337 7.99 19.36 -27.32
C ARG A 337 7.62 18.86 -25.93
N PHE A 338 8.59 18.59 -25.06
CA PHE A 338 8.36 18.16 -23.69
C PHE A 338 7.57 19.20 -22.89
N ALA A 339 7.97 20.47 -22.96
CA ALA A 339 7.25 21.56 -22.29
C ALA A 339 5.78 21.66 -22.71
N LYS A 340 5.52 21.44 -24.01
CA LYS A 340 4.16 21.40 -24.55
C LYS A 340 3.39 20.14 -24.10
N ALA A 341 4.07 19.00 -24.03
CA ALA A 341 3.50 17.72 -23.58
C ALA A 341 3.13 17.75 -22.09
N SER A 342 3.90 18.47 -21.26
CA SER A 342 3.58 18.72 -19.84
C SER A 342 2.39 19.68 -19.62
N GLY A 343 1.50 19.84 -20.60
CA GLY A 343 0.27 20.64 -20.48
C GLY A 343 0.51 22.15 -20.34
N GLY A 344 1.71 22.65 -20.62
CA GLY A 344 2.06 24.07 -20.41
C GLY A 344 2.33 24.44 -18.95
N ALA A 345 2.52 23.45 -18.06
CA ALA A 345 2.90 23.65 -16.66
C ALA A 345 4.31 24.27 -16.50
N VAL A 346 5.10 24.30 -17.57
CA VAL A 346 6.41 24.96 -17.66
C VAL A 346 6.41 25.92 -18.82
N ARG A 347 6.89 27.14 -18.58
CA ARG A 347 7.22 28.07 -19.65
C ARG A 347 8.69 27.92 -19.98
N VAL A 348 9.00 27.20 -21.06
CA VAL A 348 10.37 27.14 -21.58
C VAL A 348 10.68 28.44 -22.31
N LEU A 349 11.74 29.10 -21.87
CA LEU A 349 12.28 30.30 -22.49
C LEU A 349 13.47 29.93 -23.37
N ASP A 350 13.46 30.40 -24.61
CA ASP A 350 14.63 30.36 -25.47
C ASP A 350 15.69 31.33 -24.93
N GLY A 351 16.84 30.80 -24.50
CA GLY A 351 17.98 31.57 -24.02
C GLY A 351 18.62 32.47 -25.09
N LYS A 352 18.26 32.33 -26.37
CA LYS A 352 18.65 33.26 -27.45
C LYS A 352 17.93 34.61 -27.35
N VAL A 353 16.81 34.70 -26.61
CA VAL A 353 16.05 35.94 -26.44
C VAL A 353 16.59 36.72 -25.23
N PRO A 354 17.22 37.90 -25.42
CA PRO A 354 17.79 38.67 -24.31
C PRO A 354 16.72 39.20 -23.36
N GLY A 355 17.07 39.32 -22.06
CA GLY A 355 16.27 40.07 -21.07
C GLY A 355 15.14 39.30 -20.38
N ARG A 356 14.92 38.01 -20.69
CA ARG A 356 14.02 37.16 -19.90
C ARG A 356 14.80 36.32 -18.88
N VAL A 357 14.49 36.50 -17.61
CA VAL A 357 15.01 35.70 -16.50
C VAL A 357 14.03 34.56 -16.26
N GLY A 358 14.52 33.33 -16.28
CA GLY A 358 13.75 32.16 -15.85
C GLY A 358 14.22 31.72 -14.47
N ASP A 359 13.37 31.06 -13.69
CA ASP A 359 13.69 30.53 -12.35
C ASP A 359 14.84 29.53 -12.37
N PHE A 360 14.92 28.74 -13.44
CA PHE A 360 15.96 27.74 -13.66
C PHE A 360 16.63 27.92 -15.01
N VAL A 361 17.94 27.64 -15.08
CA VAL A 361 18.72 27.65 -16.31
C VAL A 361 19.21 26.23 -16.63
N VAL A 362 18.79 25.70 -17.77
CA VAL A 362 19.31 24.44 -18.32
C VAL A 362 20.49 24.78 -19.23
N ARG A 363 21.66 24.21 -18.92
CA ARG A 363 22.87 24.26 -19.73
C ARG A 363 23.21 22.87 -20.23
N VAL A 364 23.45 22.74 -21.52
CA VAL A 364 23.96 21.52 -22.12
C VAL A 364 25.22 21.86 -22.89
N ALA A 365 26.28 21.14 -22.61
CA ALA A 365 27.53 21.19 -23.35
C ALA A 365 27.77 19.83 -24.01
N ILE A 366 28.31 19.86 -25.22
CA ILE A 366 28.69 18.65 -25.95
C ILE A 366 30.17 18.73 -26.28
N GLU A 367 30.87 17.65 -25.97
CA GLU A 367 32.26 17.47 -26.33
C GLU A 367 32.46 16.12 -27.02
N ARG A 368 33.43 16.09 -27.94
CA ARG A 368 33.89 14.86 -28.54
C ARG A 368 35.19 14.45 -27.86
N ASP A 369 35.20 13.25 -27.27
CA ASP A 369 36.37 12.67 -26.63
C ASP A 369 36.69 11.30 -27.26
N GLY A 370 37.71 11.29 -28.13
CA GLY A 370 38.09 10.11 -28.90
C GLY A 370 36.95 9.57 -29.78
N GLY A 371 36.57 8.31 -29.54
CA GLY A 371 35.51 7.59 -30.26
C GLY A 371 34.09 7.80 -29.71
N GLN A 372 33.90 8.75 -28.79
CA GLN A 372 32.61 9.00 -28.14
C GLN A 372 32.23 10.49 -28.16
N PHE A 373 30.93 10.76 -28.20
CA PHE A 373 30.35 12.03 -27.82
C PHE A 373 29.94 12.00 -26.35
N ILE A 374 30.17 13.11 -25.67
CA ILE A 374 29.82 13.31 -24.28
C ILE A 374 28.90 14.52 -24.19
N SER A 375 27.74 14.32 -23.57
CA SER A 375 26.80 15.39 -23.23
C SER A 375 26.87 15.64 -21.73
N GLU A 376 27.27 16.85 -21.34
CA GLU A 376 27.19 17.33 -19.97
C GLU A 376 25.99 18.26 -19.83
N SER A 377 25.07 17.93 -18.94
CA SER A 377 23.87 18.72 -18.68
C SER A 377 23.89 19.24 -17.26
N ARG A 378 23.49 20.50 -17.06
CA ARG A 378 23.37 21.13 -15.75
C ARG A 378 22.07 21.91 -15.64
N ILE A 379 21.47 21.89 -14.45
CA ILE A 379 20.37 22.78 -14.09
C ILE A 379 20.86 23.70 -12.99
N VAL A 380 20.74 25.00 -13.22
CA VAL A 380 21.27 26.05 -12.35
C VAL A 380 20.11 26.90 -11.83
N ASP A 381 20.11 27.17 -10.53
CA ASP A 381 19.20 28.11 -9.89
C ASP A 381 19.57 29.54 -10.31
N SER A 382 18.61 30.26 -10.92
CA SER A 382 18.85 31.63 -11.40
C SER A 382 19.02 32.66 -10.28
N LEU A 383 18.50 32.38 -9.07
CA LEU A 383 18.47 33.34 -7.96
C LEU A 383 19.82 33.42 -7.24
N ASN A 384 20.52 32.29 -7.11
CA ASN A 384 21.78 32.22 -6.36
C ASN A 384 22.94 31.58 -7.16
N GLY A 385 22.69 31.11 -8.38
CA GLY A 385 23.70 30.47 -9.24
C GLY A 385 24.09 29.05 -8.82
N ALA A 386 23.39 28.42 -7.87
CA ALA A 386 23.68 27.07 -7.42
C ALA A 386 23.41 26.05 -8.52
N ILE A 387 24.30 25.07 -8.67
CA ILE A 387 24.06 23.91 -9.54
C ILE A 387 23.15 22.96 -8.77
N LEU A 388 21.89 22.85 -9.21
CA LEU A 388 20.88 21.99 -8.60
C LEU A 388 21.03 20.53 -9.04
N TRP A 389 21.50 20.33 -10.27
CA TRP A 389 21.72 19.01 -10.85
C TRP A 389 22.76 19.06 -11.96
N SER A 390 23.49 17.96 -12.12
CA SER A 390 24.37 17.75 -13.25
C SER A 390 24.42 16.28 -13.63
N SER A 391 24.44 15.98 -14.93
CA SER A 391 24.66 14.63 -15.44
C SER A 391 25.60 14.64 -16.64
N ARG A 392 26.29 13.51 -16.83
CA ARG A 392 27.19 13.24 -17.94
C ARG A 392 26.76 11.96 -18.64
N PHE A 393 26.46 12.05 -19.92
CA PHE A 393 26.14 10.92 -20.78
C PHE A 393 27.24 10.76 -21.83
N ALA A 394 27.62 9.52 -22.13
CA ALA A 394 28.54 9.21 -23.22
C ALA A 394 27.86 8.26 -24.21
N ALA A 395 28.11 8.45 -25.49
CA ALA A 395 27.66 7.56 -26.56
C ALA A 395 28.75 7.43 -27.65
N PRO A 396 28.82 6.30 -28.36
CA PRO A 396 29.61 6.19 -29.57
C PRO A 396 29.28 7.28 -30.61
N VAL A 397 30.26 7.66 -31.44
CA VAL A 397 30.11 8.74 -32.44
C VAL A 397 29.02 8.45 -33.48
N ASP A 398 28.70 7.19 -33.71
CA ASP A 398 27.62 6.73 -34.60
C ASP A 398 26.23 6.67 -33.94
N ASP A 399 26.12 6.95 -32.63
CA ASP A 399 24.87 6.87 -31.86
C ASP A 399 24.45 8.21 -31.22
N LEU A 400 24.64 9.31 -31.96
CA LEU A 400 24.26 10.67 -31.55
C LEU A 400 22.77 10.81 -31.20
N SER A 401 21.89 10.08 -31.90
CA SER A 401 20.45 10.12 -31.66
C SER A 401 20.09 9.62 -30.27
N ARG A 402 20.71 8.52 -29.82
CA ARG A 402 20.51 7.99 -28.47
C ARG A 402 21.07 8.92 -27.39
N LEU A 403 22.22 9.57 -27.65
CA LEU A 403 22.75 10.59 -26.74
C LEU A 403 21.75 11.74 -26.55
N ARG A 404 21.16 12.20 -27.65
CA ARG A 404 20.16 13.29 -27.65
C ARG A 404 18.94 12.92 -26.83
N GLU A 405 18.37 11.75 -27.10
CA GLU A 405 17.15 11.27 -26.44
C GLU A 405 17.37 11.08 -24.94
N ARG A 406 18.50 10.49 -24.54
CA ARG A 406 18.86 10.33 -23.11
C ARG A 406 19.03 11.66 -22.41
N THR A 407 19.70 12.62 -23.04
CA THR A 407 19.85 13.98 -22.49
C THR A 407 18.49 14.67 -22.35
N ALA A 408 17.64 14.60 -23.37
CA ALA A 408 16.33 15.22 -23.37
C ALA A 408 15.42 14.64 -22.27
N LEU A 409 15.33 13.31 -22.18
CA LEU A 409 14.53 12.60 -21.19
C LEU A 409 15.03 12.84 -19.76
N ALA A 410 16.34 12.86 -19.54
CA ALA A 410 16.90 13.08 -18.20
C ALA A 410 16.55 14.46 -17.67
N VAL A 411 16.77 15.51 -18.47
CA VAL A 411 16.44 16.89 -18.09
C VAL A 411 14.93 17.07 -17.96
N ALA A 412 14.14 16.56 -18.92
CA ALA A 412 12.69 16.68 -18.88
C ALA A 412 12.07 15.95 -17.68
N GLY A 413 12.52 14.73 -17.38
CA GLY A 413 12.06 13.94 -16.23
C GLY A 413 12.38 14.63 -14.90
N LEU A 414 13.60 15.18 -14.76
CA LEU A 414 13.99 15.89 -13.55
C LEU A 414 13.15 17.16 -13.34
N VAL A 415 12.97 17.96 -14.39
CA VAL A 415 12.14 19.17 -14.34
C VAL A 415 10.69 18.81 -14.03
N ASN A 416 10.10 17.82 -14.72
CA ASN A 416 8.72 17.38 -14.47
C ASN A 416 8.51 16.92 -13.02
N CYS A 417 9.45 16.15 -12.49
CA CYS A 417 9.43 15.73 -11.09
C CYS A 417 9.49 16.92 -10.13
N ALA A 418 10.40 17.87 -10.34
CA ALA A 418 10.60 19.00 -9.43
C ALA A 418 9.34 19.87 -9.33
N LEU A 419 8.62 20.01 -10.44
CA LEU A 419 7.36 20.76 -10.51
C LEU A 419 6.24 20.05 -9.77
N THR A 420 6.16 18.73 -9.93
CA THR A 420 5.17 17.91 -9.24
C THR A 420 5.39 17.97 -7.73
N LEU A 421 6.65 17.87 -7.28
CA LEU A 421 7.03 17.91 -5.86
C LEU A 421 6.89 19.26 -5.19
N ASN A 422 6.87 20.35 -5.96
CA ASN A 422 6.65 21.66 -5.37
C ASN A 422 5.19 21.84 -4.87
N GLY A 423 4.25 21.02 -5.32
CA GLY A 423 2.83 21.29 -5.13
C GLY A 423 2.44 22.60 -5.81
N ARG A 424 1.15 22.93 -5.80
CA ARG A 424 0.62 24.18 -6.40
C ARG A 424 0.94 25.41 -5.52
N ASN A 425 2.17 25.52 -5.01
CA ASN A 425 2.58 26.50 -4.00
C ASN A 425 3.77 27.35 -4.48
N ASP A 426 3.78 28.63 -4.13
CA ASP A 426 4.82 29.61 -4.51
C ASP A 426 6.18 29.39 -3.81
N LEU A 427 6.33 28.32 -3.02
CA LEU A 427 7.46 28.10 -2.12
C LEU A 427 8.76 27.66 -2.81
N LEU A 428 8.72 26.98 -3.97
CA LEU A 428 9.93 26.68 -4.76
C LEU A 428 10.64 27.96 -5.18
N ALA A 429 9.91 29.01 -5.51
CA ALA A 429 10.51 30.29 -5.89
C ALA A 429 11.19 30.98 -4.69
N ALA A 430 10.70 30.78 -3.47
CA ALA A 430 11.12 31.54 -2.29
C ALA A 430 12.34 30.95 -1.55
N ASP A 431 12.53 29.63 -1.52
CA ASP A 431 13.52 28.98 -0.64
C ASP A 431 14.57 28.15 -1.39
N ALA A 432 15.85 28.55 -1.31
CA ALA A 432 16.97 27.92 -2.02
C ALA A 432 17.32 26.51 -1.51
N ASP A 433 17.19 26.27 -0.21
CA ASP A 433 17.44 24.95 0.40
C ASP A 433 16.36 23.97 -0.03
N ARG A 434 15.10 24.45 -0.06
CA ARG A 434 13.96 23.67 -0.55
C ARG A 434 14.14 23.28 -2.02
N ARG A 435 14.54 24.21 -2.89
CA ARG A 435 14.85 23.90 -4.31
C ARG A 435 15.89 22.81 -4.43
N SER A 436 17.02 22.98 -3.74
CA SER A 436 18.13 22.04 -3.79
C SER A 436 17.71 20.65 -3.33
N LEU A 437 16.89 20.56 -2.26
CA LEU A 437 16.39 19.29 -1.76
C LEU A 437 15.38 18.63 -2.72
N ILE A 438 14.47 19.39 -3.34
CA ILE A 438 13.52 18.87 -4.35
C ILE A 438 14.27 18.30 -5.56
N PHE A 439 15.26 19.02 -6.09
CA PHE A 439 16.06 18.52 -7.21
C PHE A 439 16.86 17.27 -6.85
N ALA A 440 17.38 17.19 -5.61
CA ALA A 440 18.05 15.98 -5.13
C ALA A 440 17.09 14.78 -4.97
N ILE A 441 15.84 15.02 -4.57
CA ILE A 441 14.79 13.99 -4.52
C ILE A 441 14.50 13.49 -5.94
N CYS A 442 14.35 14.40 -6.90
CA CYS A 442 14.07 14.05 -8.29
C CYS A 442 15.23 13.33 -8.98
N ASP A 443 16.47 13.70 -8.66
CA ASP A 443 17.66 12.98 -9.12
C ASP A 443 17.61 11.54 -8.62
N ALA A 444 17.29 11.33 -7.35
CA ALA A 444 17.15 10.00 -6.77
C ALA A 444 15.99 9.21 -7.41
N ASP A 445 14.81 9.80 -7.63
CA ASP A 445 13.67 9.09 -8.25
C ASP A 445 13.93 8.74 -9.72
N THR A 446 14.50 9.67 -10.50
CA THR A 446 14.85 9.43 -11.92
C THR A 446 16.00 8.44 -12.09
N ALA A 447 16.91 8.35 -11.11
CA ALA A 447 17.94 7.30 -11.03
C ALA A 447 17.42 5.97 -10.45
N PHE A 448 16.12 5.87 -10.14
CA PHE A 448 15.50 4.71 -9.49
C PHE A 448 16.09 4.36 -8.10
N ASP A 449 16.73 5.32 -7.42
CA ASP A 449 17.24 5.19 -6.04
C ASP A 449 16.15 5.59 -5.03
N GLY A 450 15.15 4.72 -4.93
CA GLY A 450 14.03 4.86 -4.01
C GLY A 450 14.40 5.13 -2.55
N PRO A 451 15.32 4.34 -1.95
CA PRO A 451 15.76 4.58 -0.58
C PRO A 451 16.34 5.98 -0.37
N ARG A 452 17.12 6.51 -1.33
CA ARG A 452 17.63 7.89 -1.27
C ARG A 452 16.50 8.91 -1.42
N ALA A 453 15.58 8.71 -2.37
CA ALA A 453 14.43 9.58 -2.57
C ALA A 453 13.57 9.69 -1.29
N ILE A 454 13.23 8.55 -0.66
CA ILE A 454 12.47 8.51 0.60
C ILE A 454 13.19 9.26 1.72
N ARG A 455 14.50 9.05 1.92
CA ARG A 455 15.27 9.76 2.97
C ARG A 455 15.29 11.27 2.77
N LEU A 456 15.45 11.73 1.52
CA LEU A 456 15.46 13.15 1.19
C LEU A 456 14.06 13.77 1.35
N MET A 457 13.00 13.06 0.98
CA MET A 457 11.61 13.47 1.24
C MET A 457 11.31 13.53 2.75
N GLU A 458 11.81 12.60 3.56
CA GLU A 458 11.71 12.66 5.03
C GLU A 458 12.43 13.89 5.61
N GLU A 459 13.58 14.26 5.06
CA GLU A 459 14.26 15.50 5.42
C GLU A 459 13.43 16.74 5.03
N LEU A 460 12.84 16.73 3.83
CA LEU A 460 11.96 17.79 3.36
C LEU A 460 10.75 17.96 4.32
N VAL A 461 10.08 16.87 4.69
CA VAL A 461 8.99 16.88 5.67
C VAL A 461 9.44 17.36 7.05
N ARG A 462 10.65 16.99 7.51
CA ARG A 462 11.14 17.46 8.82
C ARG A 462 11.36 18.98 8.86
N ARG A 463 11.85 19.56 7.76
CA ARG A 463 12.10 21.01 7.65
C ARG A 463 10.82 21.81 7.37
N TRP A 464 9.86 21.23 6.65
CA TRP A 464 8.56 21.84 6.33
C TRP A 464 7.39 20.91 6.74
N PRO A 465 7.12 20.73 8.05
CA PRO A 465 6.18 19.72 8.53
C PRO A 465 4.70 19.99 8.21
N GLY A 466 4.35 21.23 7.82
CA GLY A 466 3.00 21.61 7.41
C GLY A 466 2.68 21.38 5.93
N ASP A 467 3.63 20.83 5.18
CA ASP A 467 3.48 20.59 3.75
C ASP A 467 2.78 19.26 3.47
N ALA A 468 1.46 19.31 3.34
CA ALA A 468 0.61 18.15 3.08
C ALA A 468 0.94 17.46 1.73
N ASP A 469 1.30 18.23 0.70
CA ASP A 469 1.64 17.70 -0.62
C ASP A 469 2.91 16.86 -0.57
N THR A 470 3.96 17.34 0.09
CA THR A 470 5.18 16.55 0.29
C THR A 470 4.90 15.30 1.11
N LEU A 471 4.07 15.36 2.14
CA LEU A 471 3.67 14.19 2.92
C LEU A 471 2.91 13.16 2.05
N GLY A 472 1.96 13.61 1.23
CA GLY A 472 1.21 12.74 0.32
C GLY A 472 2.08 12.11 -0.77
N LEU A 473 3.06 12.85 -1.30
CA LEU A 473 4.04 12.32 -2.26
C LEU A 473 5.04 11.35 -1.60
N LEU A 474 5.49 11.62 -0.37
CA LEU A 474 6.29 10.68 0.42
C LEU A 474 5.53 9.37 0.68
N ALA A 475 4.23 9.45 0.98
CA ALA A 475 3.41 8.26 1.16
C ALA A 475 3.37 7.41 -0.12
N GLN A 476 3.17 8.02 -1.29
CA GLN A 476 3.21 7.29 -2.56
C GLN A 476 4.60 6.74 -2.91
N ALA A 477 5.67 7.49 -2.63
CA ALA A 477 7.03 6.99 -2.83
C ALA A 477 7.26 5.72 -2.00
N ARG A 478 6.80 5.70 -0.74
CA ARG A 478 6.87 4.50 0.11
C ARG A 478 6.09 3.33 -0.48
N VAL A 479 4.89 3.57 -1.01
CA VAL A 479 4.08 2.54 -1.68
C VAL A 479 4.78 1.98 -2.92
N LYS A 480 5.34 2.84 -3.78
CA LYS A 480 6.09 2.46 -4.99
C LYS A 480 7.27 1.54 -4.68
N HIS A 481 7.86 1.65 -3.49
CA HIS A 481 8.99 0.84 -3.04
C HIS A 481 8.61 -0.38 -2.20
N LEU A 482 7.31 -0.69 -2.06
CA LEU A 482 6.88 -1.99 -1.55
C LEU A 482 7.15 -3.05 -2.61
N SER A 483 8.03 -4.01 -2.32
CA SER A 483 8.36 -5.11 -3.22
C SER A 483 7.80 -6.43 -2.68
N HIS A 484 7.39 -7.32 -3.60
CA HIS A 484 6.95 -8.68 -3.29
C HIS A 484 8.09 -9.56 -2.75
N ASP A 485 9.35 -9.18 -3.04
CA ASP A 485 10.55 -9.88 -2.52
C ASP A 485 10.84 -9.54 -1.06
N MET A 486 10.16 -8.54 -0.50
CA MET A 486 10.31 -8.20 0.91
C MET A 486 9.72 -9.30 1.77
N ASP A 487 10.41 -9.63 2.87
CA ASP A 487 9.82 -10.50 3.87
C ASP A 487 8.52 -9.89 4.41
N ALA A 488 7.58 -10.77 4.77
CA ALA A 488 6.23 -10.35 5.13
C ALA A 488 6.18 -9.41 6.34
N ALA A 489 7.17 -9.47 7.26
CA ALA A 489 7.21 -8.57 8.42
C ALA A 489 7.63 -7.16 8.00
N LYS A 490 8.68 -7.05 7.18
CA LYS A 490 9.14 -5.78 6.64
C LYS A 490 8.11 -5.13 5.73
N LEU A 491 7.44 -5.91 4.87
CA LEU A 491 6.34 -5.43 4.04
C LEU A 491 5.21 -4.81 4.88
N ARG A 492 4.84 -5.45 6.00
CA ARG A 492 3.82 -4.90 6.93
C ARG A 492 4.28 -3.59 7.55
N VAL A 493 5.53 -3.50 8.00
CA VAL A 493 6.07 -2.28 8.62
C VAL A 493 6.12 -1.13 7.63
N GLU A 494 6.65 -1.35 6.42
CA GLU A 494 6.74 -0.28 5.42
C GLU A 494 5.37 0.12 4.87
N SER A 495 4.44 -0.83 4.73
CA SER A 495 3.04 -0.54 4.39
C SER A 495 2.36 0.32 5.46
N ALA A 496 2.51 -0.01 6.75
CA ALA A 496 1.97 0.78 7.85
C ALA A 496 2.56 2.20 7.89
N ARG A 497 3.86 2.35 7.59
CA ARG A 497 4.52 3.65 7.47
C ARG A 497 3.98 4.48 6.31
N ALA A 498 3.65 3.87 5.18
CA ALA A 498 3.03 4.55 4.05
C ALA A 498 1.62 5.05 4.43
N VAL A 499 0.81 4.20 5.05
CA VAL A 499 -0.55 4.54 5.53
C VAL A 499 -0.51 5.69 6.52
N GLU A 500 0.36 5.63 7.52
CA GLU A 500 0.49 6.68 8.54
C GLU A 500 0.89 8.03 7.93
N THR A 501 1.78 8.01 6.94
CA THR A 501 2.21 9.24 6.26
C THR A 501 1.08 9.85 5.45
N ALA A 502 0.31 9.02 4.74
CA ALA A 502 -0.86 9.48 4.00
C ALA A 502 -1.93 10.06 4.95
N ARG A 503 -2.18 9.43 6.10
CA ARG A 503 -3.11 9.94 7.11
C ARG A 503 -2.67 11.29 7.68
N ARG A 504 -1.37 11.46 7.94
CA ARG A 504 -0.81 12.76 8.35
C ARG A 504 -1.01 13.85 7.30
N ALA A 505 -0.82 13.53 6.02
CA ALA A 505 -1.13 14.46 4.94
C ALA A 505 -2.61 14.85 4.96
N LEU A 506 -3.53 13.87 5.08
CA LEU A 506 -4.98 14.11 5.10
C LEU A 506 -5.49 14.84 6.35
N ALA A 507 -4.76 14.74 7.47
CA ALA A 507 -5.06 15.50 8.67
C ALA A 507 -4.76 17.00 8.50
N ILE A 508 -3.80 17.35 7.63
CA ILE A 508 -3.46 18.74 7.29
C ILE A 508 -4.35 19.24 6.14
N ASP A 509 -4.52 18.41 5.12
CA ASP A 509 -5.32 18.70 3.93
C ASP A 509 -6.19 17.47 3.56
N PRO A 510 -7.49 17.48 3.92
CA PRO A 510 -8.43 16.40 3.60
C PRO A 510 -8.61 16.15 2.09
N ASP A 511 -8.27 17.14 1.25
CA ASP A 511 -8.35 17.10 -0.20
C ASP A 511 -6.97 16.84 -0.84
N ASN A 512 -6.10 16.10 -0.16
CA ASN A 512 -4.79 15.73 -0.70
C ASN A 512 -4.87 14.49 -1.63
N ALA A 513 -4.93 14.73 -2.95
CA ALA A 513 -5.00 13.66 -3.96
C ALA A 513 -3.82 12.66 -3.93
N PRO A 514 -2.55 13.10 -3.74
CA PRO A 514 -1.41 12.20 -3.50
C PRO A 514 -1.65 11.20 -2.35
N ALA A 515 -2.11 11.68 -1.21
CA ALA A 515 -2.35 10.86 -0.02
C ALA A 515 -3.53 9.90 -0.18
N LEU A 516 -4.65 10.35 -0.77
CA LEU A 516 -5.78 9.48 -1.12
C LEU A 516 -5.35 8.34 -2.07
N THR A 517 -4.49 8.66 -3.04
CA THR A 517 -3.93 7.67 -3.96
C THR A 517 -3.04 6.66 -3.23
N ALA A 518 -2.15 7.10 -2.32
CA ALA A 518 -1.34 6.19 -1.50
C ALA A 518 -2.18 5.24 -0.64
N LEU A 519 -3.25 5.74 -0.02
CA LEU A 519 -4.18 4.92 0.76
C LEU A 519 -4.90 3.88 -0.11
N SER A 520 -5.30 4.28 -1.32
CA SER A 520 -5.94 3.36 -2.26
C SER A 520 -5.01 2.19 -2.62
N GLN A 521 -3.71 2.46 -2.80
CA GLN A 521 -2.72 1.46 -3.19
C GLN A 521 -2.24 0.57 -2.02
N THR A 522 -2.49 0.99 -0.77
CA THR A 522 -2.23 0.18 0.43
C THR A 522 -3.44 -0.60 0.91
N SER A 523 -4.63 -0.32 0.35
CA SER A 523 -5.84 -1.09 0.60
C SER A 523 -5.65 -2.53 0.10
N GLY A 524 -5.93 -3.53 0.94
CA GLY A 524 -5.61 -4.93 0.64
C GLY A 524 -6.26 -5.42 -0.66
N GLY A 525 -5.57 -6.32 -1.39
CA GLY A 525 -5.93 -6.73 -2.76
C GLY A 525 -7.38 -7.22 -2.94
N GLU A 526 -8.02 -7.77 -1.91
CA GLU A 526 -9.42 -8.26 -2.02
C GLU A 526 -10.48 -7.20 -1.69
N LEU A 527 -10.11 -6.12 -1.02
CA LEU A 527 -11.00 -4.99 -0.71
C LEU A 527 -10.74 -3.80 -1.63
N PHE A 528 -9.75 -3.89 -2.51
CA PHE A 528 -9.36 -2.82 -3.44
C PHE A 528 -10.58 -2.21 -4.15
N MET A 529 -11.53 -3.01 -4.64
CA MET A 529 -12.71 -2.47 -5.33
C MET A 529 -13.65 -1.65 -4.45
N VAL A 530 -13.75 -2.02 -3.18
CA VAL A 530 -14.71 -1.43 -2.24
C VAL A 530 -14.09 -0.26 -1.49
N GLU A 531 -12.79 -0.33 -1.18
CA GLU A 531 -12.08 0.65 -0.37
C GLU A 531 -11.22 1.59 -1.23
N ALA A 532 -10.52 1.07 -2.24
CA ALA A 532 -9.56 1.85 -3.02
C ALA A 532 -10.22 2.69 -4.11
N LEU A 533 -11.18 2.13 -4.87
CA LEU A 533 -11.85 2.87 -5.95
C LEU A 533 -12.53 4.17 -5.46
N PRO A 534 -13.26 4.20 -4.32
CA PRO A 534 -13.82 5.46 -3.82
C PRO A 534 -12.77 6.50 -3.41
N LEU A 535 -11.61 6.06 -2.91
CA LEU A 535 -10.49 6.97 -2.60
C LEU A 535 -9.91 7.58 -3.87
N LEU A 536 -9.82 6.78 -4.94
CA LEU A 536 -9.37 7.23 -6.25
C LEU A 536 -10.38 8.18 -6.91
N ASP A 537 -11.67 7.88 -6.82
CA ASP A 537 -12.74 8.77 -7.30
C ASP A 537 -12.66 10.14 -6.61
N ARG A 538 -12.42 10.15 -5.29
CA ARG A 538 -12.16 11.40 -4.54
C ARG A 538 -10.90 12.11 -5.03
N ALA A 539 -9.78 11.39 -5.17
CA ALA A 539 -8.53 11.96 -5.67
C ALA A 539 -8.69 12.60 -7.05
N LEU A 540 -9.44 11.95 -7.95
CA LEU A 540 -9.72 12.45 -9.30
C LEU A 540 -10.79 13.56 -9.33
N ALA A 541 -11.66 13.65 -8.33
CA ALA A 541 -12.55 14.81 -8.17
C ALA A 541 -11.77 16.07 -7.77
N ILE A 542 -10.68 15.91 -7.01
CA ILE A 542 -9.77 16.99 -6.59
C ILE A 542 -8.84 17.39 -7.74
N ASP A 543 -8.15 16.41 -8.32
CA ASP A 543 -7.25 16.60 -9.46
C ASP A 543 -7.57 15.57 -10.57
N PRO A 544 -8.40 15.97 -11.56
CA PRO A 544 -8.83 15.08 -12.63
C PRO A 544 -7.71 14.50 -13.48
N GLU A 545 -6.57 15.19 -13.55
CA GLU A 545 -5.42 14.76 -14.37
C GLU A 545 -4.29 14.20 -13.51
N TYR A 546 -4.56 13.82 -12.25
CA TYR A 546 -3.54 13.25 -11.37
C TYR A 546 -3.05 11.89 -11.88
N PRO A 547 -1.80 11.77 -12.38
CA PRO A 547 -1.38 10.61 -13.19
C PRO A 547 -1.41 9.29 -12.42
N ALA A 548 -1.05 9.30 -11.14
CA ALA A 548 -1.00 8.09 -10.32
C ALA A 548 -2.42 7.59 -9.98
N ALA A 549 -3.38 8.48 -9.69
CA ALA A 549 -4.77 8.08 -9.45
C ALA A 549 -5.42 7.54 -10.73
N LEU A 550 -5.18 8.18 -11.89
CA LEU A 550 -5.70 7.73 -13.18
C LEU A 550 -5.22 6.31 -13.51
N MET A 551 -3.92 6.05 -13.42
CA MET A 551 -3.36 4.71 -13.69
C MET A 551 -3.83 3.68 -12.67
N THR A 552 -3.86 4.03 -11.39
CA THR A 552 -4.34 3.12 -10.33
C THR A 552 -5.82 2.77 -10.51
N SER A 553 -6.64 3.74 -10.93
CA SER A 553 -8.05 3.53 -11.30
C SER A 553 -8.20 2.64 -12.53
N ALA A 554 -7.36 2.84 -13.56
CA ALA A 554 -7.35 1.98 -14.75
C ALA A 554 -7.04 0.52 -14.41
N VAL A 555 -6.09 0.29 -13.49
CA VAL A 555 -5.76 -1.05 -12.97
C VAL A 555 -6.92 -1.63 -12.16
N GLY A 556 -7.51 -0.83 -11.28
CA GLY A 556 -8.67 -1.20 -10.46
C GLY A 556 -9.88 -1.61 -11.28
N LEU A 557 -10.31 -0.76 -12.22
CA LEU A 557 -11.45 -1.04 -13.09
C LEU A 557 -11.23 -2.31 -13.92
N PHE A 558 -10.02 -2.52 -14.43
CA PHE A 558 -9.68 -3.76 -15.13
C PHE A 558 -9.77 -4.99 -14.22
N GLN A 559 -9.23 -4.91 -12.99
CA GLN A 559 -9.34 -6.00 -12.02
C GLN A 559 -10.82 -6.24 -11.63
N ALA A 560 -11.69 -5.24 -11.77
CA ALA A 560 -13.13 -5.35 -11.55
C ALA A 560 -13.88 -5.92 -12.77
N GLY A 561 -13.18 -6.22 -13.86
CA GLY A 561 -13.78 -6.72 -15.11
C GLY A 561 -14.34 -5.61 -16.01
N TYR A 562 -14.15 -4.33 -15.69
CA TYR A 562 -14.46 -3.20 -16.57
C TYR A 562 -13.25 -2.89 -17.46
N VAL A 563 -12.92 -3.83 -18.34
CA VAL A 563 -11.72 -3.84 -19.18
C VAL A 563 -11.62 -2.60 -20.06
N HIS A 564 -12.70 -2.24 -20.76
CA HIS A 564 -12.71 -1.09 -21.68
C HIS A 564 -12.65 0.26 -20.94
N ALA A 565 -13.30 0.37 -19.78
CA ALA A 565 -13.28 1.61 -18.99
C ALA A 565 -11.87 1.97 -18.50
N GLY A 566 -10.98 0.98 -18.34
CA GLY A 566 -9.59 1.21 -17.95
C GLY A 566 -8.73 1.85 -19.06
N VAL A 567 -9.11 1.72 -20.34
CA VAL A 567 -8.30 2.22 -21.47
C VAL A 567 -8.18 3.74 -21.43
N GLU A 568 -9.32 4.44 -21.36
CA GLU A 568 -9.35 5.91 -21.36
C GLU A 568 -8.55 6.50 -20.19
N LEU A 569 -8.70 5.93 -18.99
CA LEU A 569 -7.97 6.38 -17.80
C LEU A 569 -6.46 6.14 -17.94
N ALA A 570 -6.06 5.00 -18.49
CA ALA A 570 -4.64 4.73 -18.72
C ALA A 570 -4.04 5.71 -19.73
N GLU A 571 -4.75 6.03 -20.81
CA GLU A 571 -4.28 7.01 -21.78
C GLU A 571 -4.15 8.41 -21.18
N ARG A 572 -5.13 8.84 -20.38
CA ARG A 572 -5.06 10.13 -19.66
C ARG A 572 -3.85 10.14 -18.72
N ALA A 573 -3.61 9.04 -17.98
CA ALA A 573 -2.46 8.93 -17.10
C ALA A 573 -1.12 9.06 -17.87
N ALA A 574 -0.99 8.40 -19.01
CA ALA A 574 0.21 8.47 -19.84
C ALA A 574 0.40 9.83 -20.51
N ARG A 575 -0.70 10.54 -20.86
CA ARG A 575 -0.63 11.93 -21.34
C ARG A 575 -0.22 12.90 -20.23
N ALA A 576 -0.73 12.69 -19.01
CA ALA A 576 -0.46 13.54 -17.87
C ALA A 576 0.96 13.33 -17.30
N ASP A 577 1.57 12.17 -17.54
CA ASP A 577 2.98 11.92 -17.26
C ASP A 577 3.65 11.11 -18.39
N PRO A 578 4.07 11.79 -19.48
CA PRO A 578 4.67 11.17 -20.65
C PRO A 578 6.09 10.63 -20.38
N THR A 579 6.67 10.92 -19.21
CA THR A 579 8.03 10.46 -18.84
C THR A 579 8.03 9.09 -18.18
N SER A 580 6.86 8.54 -17.86
CA SER A 580 6.74 7.27 -17.15
C SER A 580 6.52 6.10 -18.10
N ILE A 581 7.57 5.29 -18.29
CA ILE A 581 7.48 4.03 -19.04
C ILE A 581 6.40 3.11 -18.46
N TYR A 582 6.25 3.05 -17.13
CA TYR A 582 5.22 2.26 -16.46
C TYR A 582 3.80 2.63 -16.90
N LYS A 583 3.52 3.94 -17.09
CA LYS A 583 2.21 4.39 -17.54
C LYS A 583 2.00 4.11 -19.02
N ALA A 584 3.03 4.29 -19.84
CA ALA A 584 2.98 3.99 -21.26
C ALA A 584 2.76 2.48 -21.52
N LEU A 585 3.47 1.61 -20.79
CA LEU A 585 3.23 0.15 -20.81
C LEU A 585 1.88 -0.23 -20.20
N GLY A 586 1.41 0.53 -19.21
CA GLY A 586 0.05 0.42 -18.67
C GLY A 586 -1.02 0.55 -19.77
N VAL A 587 -0.87 1.54 -20.65
CA VAL A 587 -1.74 1.75 -21.83
C VAL A 587 -1.70 0.54 -22.77
N VAL A 588 -0.49 0.08 -23.15
CA VAL A 588 -0.30 -1.11 -24.00
C VAL A 588 -1.07 -2.31 -23.43
N ARG A 589 -0.92 -2.55 -22.13
CA ARG A 589 -1.59 -3.66 -21.44
C ARG A 589 -3.11 -3.52 -21.40
N ARG A 590 -3.64 -2.30 -21.27
CA ARG A 590 -5.10 -2.05 -21.32
C ARG A 590 -5.66 -2.30 -22.72
N TYR A 591 -4.98 -1.82 -23.76
CA TYR A 591 -5.36 -2.08 -25.15
C TYR A 591 -5.38 -3.58 -25.46
N ALA A 592 -4.32 -4.30 -25.09
CA ALA A 592 -4.24 -5.75 -25.31
C ALA A 592 -5.37 -6.49 -24.59
N ALA A 593 -5.63 -6.17 -23.32
CA ALA A 593 -6.69 -6.78 -22.55
C ALA A 593 -8.10 -6.48 -23.12
N ALA A 594 -8.30 -5.28 -23.69
CA ALA A 594 -9.53 -4.88 -24.37
C ALA A 594 -9.70 -5.50 -25.77
N GLY A 595 -8.77 -6.36 -26.22
CA GLY A 595 -8.79 -6.96 -27.56
C GLY A 595 -8.38 -6.00 -28.68
N GLN A 596 -7.91 -4.81 -28.34
CA GLN A 596 -7.44 -3.78 -29.28
C GLN A 596 -5.96 -4.01 -29.60
N MET A 597 -5.67 -5.17 -30.20
CA MET A 597 -4.29 -5.65 -30.36
C MET A 597 -3.46 -4.78 -31.32
N ARG A 598 -4.10 -4.24 -32.37
CA ARG A 598 -3.42 -3.33 -33.31
C ARG A 598 -2.92 -2.08 -32.60
N GLU A 599 -3.80 -1.44 -31.83
CA GLU A 599 -3.49 -0.26 -31.02
C GLU A 599 -2.44 -0.59 -29.94
N ALA A 600 -2.52 -1.76 -29.30
CA ALA A 600 -1.53 -2.21 -28.34
C ALA A 600 -0.13 -2.30 -28.95
N MET A 601 -0.02 -2.89 -30.14
CA MET A 601 1.26 -3.05 -30.85
C MET A 601 1.82 -1.72 -31.38
N GLU A 602 0.96 -0.85 -31.91
CA GLU A 602 1.35 0.52 -32.30
C GLU A 602 1.94 1.27 -31.10
N ARG A 603 1.25 1.25 -29.96
CA ARG A 603 1.74 1.88 -28.72
C ARG A 603 3.00 1.21 -28.18
N PHE A 604 3.10 -0.11 -28.23
CA PHE A 604 4.29 -0.82 -27.74
C PHE A 604 5.53 -0.44 -28.56
N ALA A 605 5.41 -0.35 -29.89
CA ALA A 605 6.50 0.10 -30.76
C ALA A 605 6.94 1.55 -30.45
N GLU A 606 5.99 2.44 -30.15
CA GLU A 606 6.31 3.81 -29.69
C GLU A 606 7.10 3.79 -28.37
N VAL A 607 6.68 2.98 -27.40
CA VAL A 607 7.37 2.86 -26.11
C VAL A 607 8.77 2.26 -26.29
N GLU A 608 8.90 1.20 -27.07
CA GLU A 608 10.20 0.57 -27.35
C GLU A 608 11.16 1.53 -28.06
N ALA A 609 10.65 2.38 -28.96
CA ALA A 609 11.46 3.40 -29.61
C ALA A 609 11.97 4.47 -28.62
N ILE A 610 11.18 4.83 -27.59
CA ILE A 610 11.56 5.84 -26.58
C ILE A 610 12.50 5.23 -25.52
N TRP A 611 12.30 3.97 -25.13
CA TRP A 611 13.06 3.30 -24.06
C TRP A 611 13.72 1.99 -24.54
N PRO A 612 14.58 2.01 -25.57
CA PRO A 612 15.15 0.80 -26.13
C PRO A 612 15.97 0.04 -25.08
N GLY A 613 15.68 -1.25 -24.91
CA GLY A 613 16.39 -2.13 -23.97
C GLY A 613 16.00 -1.98 -22.50
N HIS A 614 14.93 -1.25 -22.17
CA HIS A 614 14.40 -1.22 -20.80
C HIS A 614 13.91 -2.63 -20.38
N PRO A 615 14.25 -3.11 -19.16
CA PRO A 615 13.94 -4.48 -18.72
C PRO A 615 12.45 -4.83 -18.81
N ASP A 616 11.55 -3.90 -18.43
CA ASP A 616 10.10 -4.12 -18.48
C ASP A 616 9.51 -4.37 -19.89
N LEU A 617 10.26 -4.06 -20.95
CA LEU A 617 9.83 -4.36 -22.32
C LEU A 617 9.76 -5.87 -22.58
N ALA A 618 10.65 -6.65 -21.96
CA ALA A 618 10.72 -8.10 -22.19
C ALA A 618 9.42 -8.79 -21.76
N GLU A 619 8.96 -8.52 -20.55
CA GLU A 619 7.70 -9.09 -20.02
C GLU A 619 6.50 -8.72 -20.88
N HIS A 620 6.40 -7.46 -21.31
CA HIS A 620 5.29 -6.99 -22.15
C HIS A 620 5.32 -7.65 -23.53
N ARG A 621 6.51 -7.80 -24.14
CA ARG A 621 6.68 -8.50 -25.43
C ARG A 621 6.23 -9.95 -25.34
N GLN A 622 6.61 -10.67 -24.29
CA GLN A 622 6.21 -12.06 -24.05
C GLN A 622 4.68 -12.19 -23.95
N ARG A 623 4.04 -11.33 -23.13
CA ARG A 623 2.58 -11.35 -22.94
C ARG A 623 1.82 -11.02 -24.24
N LEU A 624 2.27 -10.01 -24.98
CA LEU A 624 1.65 -9.64 -26.26
C LEU A 624 1.78 -10.75 -27.30
N ALA A 625 2.96 -11.38 -27.39
CA ALA A 625 3.19 -12.49 -28.31
C ALA A 625 2.22 -13.66 -28.07
N VAL A 626 1.98 -14.02 -26.81
CA VAL A 626 1.01 -15.07 -26.45
C VAL A 626 -0.43 -14.72 -26.88
N GLU A 627 -0.81 -13.45 -26.88
CA GLU A 627 -2.14 -13.02 -27.38
C GLU A 627 -2.22 -12.90 -28.90
N LEU A 628 -1.09 -12.62 -29.57
CA LEU A 628 -1.02 -12.55 -31.03
C LEU A 628 -1.13 -13.93 -31.66
N GLY A 629 -0.39 -14.91 -31.12
CA GLY A 629 -0.37 -16.25 -31.69
C GLY A 629 0.83 -17.08 -31.30
N ARG A 630 0.84 -18.33 -31.78
CA ARG A 630 1.93 -19.28 -31.50
C ARG A 630 3.21 -18.93 -32.24
N ASP A 631 3.10 -18.35 -33.43
CA ASP A 631 4.26 -17.98 -34.24
C ASP A 631 5.05 -16.83 -33.60
N GLU A 632 4.34 -15.83 -33.09
CA GLU A 632 4.92 -14.71 -32.34
C GLU A 632 5.52 -15.20 -31.01
N ALA A 633 4.85 -16.11 -30.31
CA ALA A 633 5.39 -16.72 -29.09
C ALA A 633 6.67 -17.54 -29.37
N ALA A 634 6.69 -18.29 -30.48
CA ALA A 634 7.86 -19.06 -30.91
C ALA A 634 9.05 -18.13 -31.20
N GLU A 635 8.79 -17.00 -31.87
CA GLU A 635 9.81 -16.01 -32.17
C GLU A 635 10.40 -15.39 -30.90
N VAL A 636 9.56 -14.97 -29.95
CA VAL A 636 10.01 -14.43 -28.66
C VAL A 636 10.88 -15.45 -27.90
N TYR A 637 10.48 -16.72 -27.87
CA TYR A 637 11.29 -17.76 -27.25
C TYR A 637 12.63 -17.98 -27.96
N ARG A 638 12.64 -17.96 -29.29
CA ARG A 638 13.83 -18.20 -30.12
C ARG A 638 14.90 -17.12 -29.95
N ILE A 639 14.50 -15.86 -29.77
CA ILE A 639 15.43 -14.73 -29.62
C ILE A 639 15.87 -14.47 -28.17
N ALA A 640 15.18 -15.05 -27.19
CA ALA A 640 15.53 -14.94 -25.78
C ALA A 640 16.88 -15.57 -25.48
N ALA A 641 17.62 -15.00 -24.53
CA ALA A 641 18.91 -15.53 -24.12
C ALA A 641 18.75 -16.92 -23.44
N PRO A 642 19.75 -17.82 -23.51
CA PRO A 642 19.64 -19.16 -22.92
C PRO A 642 19.31 -19.18 -21.42
N GLU A 643 19.70 -18.14 -20.67
CA GLU A 643 19.33 -17.92 -19.28
C GLU A 643 17.86 -17.53 -19.10
N GLU A 644 17.34 -16.62 -19.93
CA GLU A 644 15.94 -16.20 -19.93
C GLU A 644 15.03 -17.37 -20.33
N GLN A 645 15.45 -18.20 -21.29
CA GLN A 645 14.71 -19.40 -21.70
C GLN A 645 14.46 -20.40 -20.56
N ARG A 646 15.26 -20.36 -19.48
CA ARG A 646 15.08 -21.21 -18.29
C ARG A 646 14.15 -20.60 -17.25
N GLU A 647 13.73 -19.35 -17.41
CA GLU A 647 12.78 -18.70 -16.53
C GLU A 647 11.37 -19.29 -16.69
N PHE A 648 10.61 -19.30 -15.61
CA PHE A 648 9.29 -19.92 -15.58
C PHE A 648 8.34 -19.36 -16.65
N ASP A 649 8.31 -18.04 -16.82
CA ASP A 649 7.44 -17.40 -17.82
C ASP A 649 7.83 -17.80 -19.26
N MET A 650 9.12 -17.97 -19.55
CA MET A 650 9.57 -18.42 -20.87
C MET A 650 9.29 -19.90 -21.12
N LEU A 651 9.26 -20.74 -20.09
CA LEU A 651 8.77 -22.12 -20.22
C LEU A 651 7.28 -22.16 -20.64
N LEU A 652 6.46 -21.23 -20.13
CA LEU A 652 5.06 -21.10 -20.53
C LEU A 652 4.94 -20.62 -21.98
N VAL A 653 5.72 -19.60 -22.38
CA VAL A 653 5.76 -19.11 -23.77
C VAL A 653 6.17 -20.23 -24.73
N HIS A 654 7.20 -21.00 -24.38
CA HIS A 654 7.68 -22.13 -25.19
C HIS A 654 6.60 -23.20 -25.37
N GLN A 655 5.96 -23.63 -24.29
CA GLN A 655 4.88 -24.63 -24.37
C GLN A 655 3.66 -24.11 -25.14
N PHE A 656 3.35 -22.83 -25.06
CA PHE A 656 2.26 -22.24 -25.85
C PHE A 656 2.59 -22.25 -27.35
N ALA A 657 3.82 -21.89 -27.70
CA ALA A 657 4.34 -21.92 -29.07
C ALA A 657 4.32 -23.34 -29.65
N ASP A 658 4.79 -24.34 -28.88
CA ASP A 658 4.77 -25.75 -29.25
C ASP A 658 4.13 -26.62 -28.15
N PRO A 659 2.82 -26.92 -28.25
CA PRO A 659 2.11 -27.77 -27.30
C PRO A 659 2.59 -29.23 -27.24
N SER A 660 3.46 -29.66 -28.17
CA SER A 660 4.04 -31.01 -28.14
C SER A 660 5.13 -31.15 -27.07
N ILE A 661 5.66 -30.04 -26.57
CA ILE A 661 6.61 -30.01 -25.46
C ILE A 661 5.97 -30.61 -24.23
N GLY A 662 6.59 -31.68 -23.71
CA GLY A 662 6.07 -32.46 -22.60
C GLY A 662 5.78 -31.61 -21.37
N SER A 663 4.57 -31.70 -20.82
CA SER A 663 4.14 -30.87 -19.69
C SER A 663 4.91 -31.09 -18.39
N ARG A 664 5.75 -32.14 -18.29
CA ARG A 664 6.39 -32.52 -17.02
C ARG A 664 7.29 -31.43 -16.44
N GLU A 665 8.06 -30.75 -17.26
CA GLU A 665 8.95 -29.67 -16.81
C GLU A 665 8.15 -28.44 -16.40
N VAL A 666 7.16 -28.03 -17.21
CA VAL A 666 6.25 -26.93 -16.91
C VAL A 666 5.44 -27.20 -15.65
N ASP A 667 4.91 -28.42 -15.49
CA ASP A 667 4.13 -28.83 -14.32
C ASP A 667 5.01 -28.80 -13.06
N ALA A 668 6.24 -29.29 -13.12
CA ALA A 668 7.17 -29.26 -11.99
C ALA A 668 7.55 -27.81 -11.61
N ALA A 669 7.82 -26.95 -12.59
CA ALA A 669 8.11 -25.54 -12.36
C ALA A 669 6.89 -24.80 -11.80
N ALA A 670 5.70 -25.07 -12.33
CA ALA A 670 4.45 -24.48 -11.85
C ALA A 670 4.12 -24.87 -10.40
N GLU A 671 4.37 -26.12 -10.01
CA GLU A 671 4.21 -26.56 -8.62
C GLU A 671 5.22 -25.89 -7.68
N ALA A 672 6.48 -25.73 -8.11
CA ALA A 672 7.50 -25.03 -7.34
C ALA A 672 7.15 -23.55 -7.13
N GLU A 673 6.68 -22.87 -8.18
CA GLU A 673 6.21 -21.49 -8.10
C GLU A 673 4.92 -21.38 -7.28
N PHE A 674 3.97 -22.30 -7.42
CA PHE A 674 2.74 -22.30 -6.62
C PHE A 674 3.01 -22.47 -5.12
N ALA A 675 4.02 -23.25 -4.74
CA ALA A 675 4.43 -23.42 -3.34
C ALA A 675 4.97 -22.10 -2.73
N ARG A 676 5.56 -21.23 -3.55
CA ARG A 676 6.07 -19.91 -3.14
C ARG A 676 4.99 -18.84 -3.22
N TYR A 677 4.24 -18.84 -4.33
CA TYR A 677 3.27 -17.83 -4.72
C TYR A 677 1.96 -18.49 -5.19
N PRO A 678 1.03 -18.82 -4.29
CA PRO A 678 -0.20 -19.52 -4.64
C PRO A 678 -1.09 -18.80 -5.68
N SER A 679 -0.95 -17.48 -5.81
CA SER A 679 -1.66 -16.67 -6.80
C SER A 679 -1.29 -17.02 -8.25
N ILE A 680 -0.15 -17.67 -8.50
CA ILE A 680 0.27 -18.17 -9.82
C ILE A 680 -0.72 -19.18 -10.42
N ALA A 681 -1.57 -19.79 -9.61
CA ALA A 681 -2.64 -20.67 -10.09
C ALA A 681 -3.61 -19.97 -11.07
N TYR A 682 -3.77 -18.64 -10.98
CA TYR A 682 -4.53 -17.87 -11.98
C TYR A 682 -3.80 -17.80 -13.32
N LEU A 683 -2.48 -17.60 -13.31
CA LEU A 683 -1.64 -17.65 -14.51
C LEU A 683 -1.70 -19.04 -15.16
N MET A 684 -1.61 -20.10 -14.36
CA MET A 684 -1.72 -21.49 -14.86
C MET A 684 -3.11 -21.79 -15.43
N ALA A 685 -4.18 -21.31 -14.79
CA ALA A 685 -5.53 -21.43 -15.34
C ALA A 685 -5.65 -20.73 -16.70
N ALA A 686 -5.08 -19.53 -16.83
CA ALA A 686 -5.04 -18.82 -18.11
C ALA A 686 -4.23 -19.57 -19.17
N HIS A 687 -3.02 -20.06 -18.80
CA HIS A 687 -2.13 -20.81 -19.69
C HIS A 687 -2.79 -22.07 -20.26
N PHE A 688 -3.34 -22.94 -19.41
CA PHE A 688 -4.00 -24.15 -19.89
C PHE A 688 -5.28 -23.86 -20.68
N THR A 689 -5.94 -22.73 -20.43
CA THR A 689 -7.05 -22.28 -21.27
C THR A 689 -6.58 -21.98 -22.69
N ARG A 690 -5.43 -21.29 -22.84
CA ARG A 690 -4.82 -20.97 -24.15
C ARG A 690 -4.37 -22.23 -24.92
N LEU A 691 -3.96 -23.27 -24.20
CA LEU A 691 -3.65 -24.59 -24.78
C LEU A 691 -4.90 -25.39 -25.18
N GLY A 692 -6.09 -24.98 -24.74
CA GLY A 692 -7.35 -25.71 -24.96
C GLY A 692 -7.62 -26.82 -23.92
N ASP A 693 -6.77 -26.98 -22.90
CA ASP A 693 -6.96 -27.95 -21.82
C ASP A 693 -7.81 -27.36 -20.68
N LEU A 694 -9.11 -27.20 -20.95
CA LEU A 694 -10.07 -26.70 -19.96
C LEU A 694 -10.15 -27.53 -18.66
N PRO A 695 -10.04 -28.88 -18.68
CA PRO A 695 -9.94 -29.66 -17.46
C PRO A 695 -8.78 -29.23 -16.54
N ARG A 696 -7.56 -29.08 -17.07
CA ARG A 696 -6.42 -28.60 -16.26
C ARG A 696 -6.60 -27.15 -15.83
N ALA A 697 -7.09 -26.29 -16.72
CA ALA A 697 -7.38 -24.90 -16.38
C ALA A 697 -8.32 -24.78 -15.17
N ARG A 698 -9.39 -25.59 -15.12
CA ARG A 698 -10.32 -25.62 -13.98
C ARG A 698 -9.69 -26.18 -12.71
N SER A 699 -8.83 -27.18 -12.82
CA SER A 699 -8.09 -27.72 -11.66
C SER A 699 -7.24 -26.63 -11.00
N TRP A 700 -6.48 -25.87 -11.80
CA TRP A 700 -5.70 -24.75 -11.30
C TRP A 700 -6.57 -23.61 -10.75
N LEU A 701 -7.67 -23.27 -11.45
CA LEU A 701 -8.61 -22.26 -10.96
C LEU A 701 -9.23 -22.65 -9.61
N ALA A 702 -9.51 -23.93 -9.40
CA ALA A 702 -10.04 -24.44 -8.12
C ALA A 702 -9.02 -24.27 -6.99
N ARG A 703 -7.73 -24.51 -7.26
CA ARG A 703 -6.61 -24.35 -6.31
C ARG A 703 -6.24 -22.90 -6.02
N ALA A 704 -6.56 -21.98 -6.93
CA ALA A 704 -6.19 -20.58 -6.77
C ALA A 704 -6.72 -19.99 -5.44
N PRO A 705 -5.97 -19.12 -4.75
CA PRO A 705 -6.44 -18.54 -3.50
C PRO A 705 -7.55 -17.52 -3.77
N ILE A 706 -8.40 -17.27 -2.78
CA ILE A 706 -9.42 -16.21 -2.82
C ILE A 706 -9.03 -14.97 -1.99
N ARG A 707 -7.88 -15.03 -1.30
CA ARG A 707 -7.25 -13.98 -0.50
C ARG A 707 -5.76 -13.92 -0.85
N LYS A 708 -5.10 -12.78 -0.67
CA LYS A 708 -3.71 -12.55 -1.10
C LYS A 708 -3.47 -12.99 -2.55
N THR A 709 -4.32 -12.47 -3.43
CA THR A 709 -4.35 -12.87 -4.84
C THR A 709 -3.54 -11.95 -5.75
N ASP A 710 -3.12 -10.78 -5.24
CA ASP A 710 -2.33 -9.77 -5.94
C ASP A 710 -2.94 -9.32 -7.29
N GLY A 711 -4.27 -9.39 -7.41
CA GLY A 711 -4.99 -9.04 -8.64
C GLY A 711 -4.76 -10.02 -9.81
N GLN A 712 -4.09 -11.15 -9.59
CA GLN A 712 -3.73 -12.13 -10.63
C GLN A 712 -4.95 -12.74 -11.33
N TRP A 713 -6.12 -12.76 -10.68
CA TRP A 713 -7.37 -13.19 -11.30
C TRP A 713 -7.74 -12.38 -12.55
N SER A 714 -7.26 -11.14 -12.66
CA SER A 714 -7.54 -10.26 -13.79
C SER A 714 -6.93 -10.75 -15.11
N LEU A 715 -5.94 -11.65 -15.05
CA LEU A 715 -5.43 -12.38 -16.22
C LEU A 715 -6.55 -13.17 -16.93
N LEU A 716 -7.58 -13.57 -16.20
CA LEU A 716 -8.70 -14.33 -16.73
C LEU A 716 -9.66 -13.48 -17.57
N TYR A 717 -9.49 -12.16 -17.63
CA TYR A 717 -10.26 -11.26 -18.51
C TYR A 717 -9.63 -11.08 -19.89
N TRP A 718 -8.42 -11.58 -20.12
CA TRP A 718 -7.75 -11.44 -21.41
C TRP A 718 -8.51 -12.18 -22.53
N PRO A 719 -8.49 -11.68 -23.78
CA PRO A 719 -9.29 -12.24 -24.88
C PRO A 719 -9.06 -13.74 -25.10
N SER A 720 -7.80 -14.18 -25.10
CA SER A 720 -7.43 -15.60 -25.28
C SER A 720 -7.95 -16.55 -24.19
N VAL A 721 -8.39 -16.01 -23.04
CA VAL A 721 -8.90 -16.78 -21.88
C VAL A 721 -10.42 -16.86 -21.86
N ALA A 722 -11.11 -16.27 -22.86
CA ALA A 722 -12.57 -16.31 -22.98
C ALA A 722 -13.21 -17.73 -22.83
N PRO A 723 -12.61 -18.83 -23.34
CA PRO A 723 -13.19 -20.17 -23.17
C PRO A 723 -13.43 -20.57 -21.71
N LEU A 724 -12.56 -20.18 -20.78
CA LEU A 724 -12.73 -20.46 -19.35
C LEU A 724 -13.85 -19.62 -18.73
N ARG A 725 -14.03 -18.37 -19.18
CA ARG A 725 -15.12 -17.48 -18.70
C ARG A 725 -16.51 -18.00 -19.03
N ARG A 726 -16.64 -18.80 -20.10
CA ARG A 726 -17.91 -19.46 -20.49
C ARG A 726 -18.35 -20.56 -19.50
N ASP A 727 -17.46 -21.02 -18.63
CA ASP A 727 -17.78 -21.98 -17.57
C ASP A 727 -18.34 -21.27 -16.32
N PRO A 728 -19.50 -21.66 -15.77
CA PRO A 728 -20.04 -21.05 -14.54
C PRO A 728 -19.10 -21.13 -13.32
N GLN A 729 -18.15 -22.07 -13.30
CA GLN A 729 -17.14 -22.15 -12.24
C GLN A 729 -16.24 -20.92 -12.17
N PHE A 730 -15.98 -20.26 -13.30
CA PHE A 730 -15.29 -18.98 -13.33
C PHE A 730 -16.06 -17.92 -12.55
N PHE A 731 -17.36 -17.76 -12.84
CA PHE A 731 -18.19 -16.79 -12.16
C PHE A 731 -18.33 -17.08 -10.66
N ALA A 732 -18.49 -18.36 -10.30
CA ALA A 732 -18.48 -18.80 -8.90
C ALA A 732 -17.14 -18.52 -8.19
N LYS A 733 -16.01 -18.57 -8.91
CA LYS A 733 -14.71 -18.17 -8.37
C LYS A 733 -14.69 -16.67 -8.05
N LEU A 734 -15.14 -15.83 -8.97
CA LEU A 734 -15.20 -14.38 -8.77
C LEU A 734 -16.17 -13.99 -7.66
N ALA A 735 -17.26 -14.73 -7.49
CA ALA A 735 -18.16 -14.58 -6.34
C ALA A 735 -17.43 -14.79 -5.01
N ARG A 736 -16.63 -15.87 -4.90
CA ARG A 736 -15.85 -16.15 -3.69
C ARG A 736 -14.74 -15.13 -3.40
N ILE A 737 -14.26 -14.42 -4.43
CA ILE A 737 -13.32 -13.30 -4.28
C ILE A 737 -14.05 -12.05 -3.76
N GLY A 738 -15.37 -11.93 -4.01
CA GLY A 738 -16.22 -10.81 -3.58
C GLY A 738 -16.65 -9.87 -4.71
N LEU A 739 -16.24 -10.13 -5.96
CA LEU A 739 -16.53 -9.25 -7.10
C LEU A 739 -18.01 -9.26 -7.49
N VAL A 740 -18.69 -10.39 -7.33
CA VAL A 740 -20.14 -10.47 -7.64
C VAL A 740 -20.95 -9.59 -6.71
N ASP A 741 -20.60 -9.52 -5.42
CA ASP A 741 -21.24 -8.59 -4.49
C ASP A 741 -20.98 -7.14 -4.84
N PHE A 742 -19.76 -6.82 -5.25
CA PHE A 742 -19.39 -5.49 -5.73
C PHE A 742 -20.24 -5.05 -6.94
N TRP A 743 -20.33 -5.87 -7.99
CA TRP A 743 -21.13 -5.56 -9.18
C TRP A 743 -22.62 -5.39 -8.88
N ARG A 744 -23.17 -6.27 -8.03
CA ARG A 744 -24.57 -6.21 -7.62
C ARG A 744 -24.89 -4.93 -6.86
N ARG A 745 -24.04 -4.51 -5.93
CA ARG A 745 -24.25 -3.27 -5.14
C ARG A 745 -24.25 -2.02 -6.02
N GLN A 746 -23.47 -2.02 -7.10
CA GLN A 746 -23.41 -0.91 -8.03
C GLN A 746 -24.45 -0.98 -9.16
N ASP A 747 -25.21 -2.08 -9.26
CA ASP A 747 -26.00 -2.47 -10.43
C ASP A 747 -25.24 -2.27 -11.76
N ARG A 748 -23.95 -2.57 -11.74
CA ARG A 748 -23.05 -2.42 -12.87
C ARG A 748 -22.29 -3.71 -13.08
N TRP A 749 -22.47 -4.31 -14.25
CA TRP A 749 -21.93 -5.63 -14.59
C TRP A 749 -20.65 -5.49 -15.42
N PRO A 750 -19.68 -6.40 -15.24
CA PRO A 750 -18.40 -6.36 -15.94
C PRO A 750 -18.57 -6.68 -17.43
N ASP A 751 -17.59 -6.27 -18.23
CA ASP A 751 -17.67 -6.31 -19.70
C ASP A 751 -17.89 -7.75 -20.21
N PHE A 752 -17.26 -8.74 -19.56
CA PHE A 752 -17.37 -10.13 -19.96
C PHE A 752 -18.80 -10.68 -19.90
N CYS A 753 -19.70 -10.08 -19.09
CA CYS A 753 -21.10 -10.52 -19.01
C CYS A 753 -21.88 -10.31 -20.31
N ASN A 754 -21.35 -9.51 -21.23
CA ASN A 754 -21.92 -9.29 -22.56
C ASN A 754 -21.20 -10.10 -23.66
N GLU A 755 -20.22 -10.96 -23.30
CA GLU A 755 -19.49 -11.76 -24.27
C GLU A 755 -20.38 -12.84 -24.92
N PRO A 756 -20.22 -13.08 -26.23
CA PRO A 756 -20.95 -14.14 -26.91
C PRO A 756 -20.49 -15.54 -26.45
N GLY A 757 -21.47 -16.43 -26.25
CA GLY A 757 -21.22 -17.83 -25.92
C GLY A 757 -21.04 -18.12 -24.43
N LEU A 758 -21.32 -17.16 -23.54
CA LEU A 758 -21.52 -17.44 -22.12
C LEU A 758 -22.62 -18.48 -21.91
N ARG A 759 -22.38 -19.45 -21.02
CA ARG A 759 -23.34 -20.52 -20.70
C ARG A 759 -24.26 -20.16 -19.52
N TYR A 760 -24.17 -18.94 -19.05
CA TYR A 760 -24.92 -18.41 -17.91
C TYR A 760 -25.17 -16.92 -18.12
N ASP A 761 -26.30 -16.44 -17.60
CA ASP A 761 -26.55 -15.01 -17.46
C ASP A 761 -25.97 -14.56 -16.12
N CYS A 762 -25.15 -13.51 -16.11
CA CYS A 762 -24.46 -13.05 -14.90
C CYS A 762 -25.43 -12.67 -13.78
N LYS A 763 -26.56 -12.01 -14.10
CA LYS A 763 -27.55 -11.60 -13.09
C LYS A 763 -28.20 -12.81 -12.44
N SER A 764 -28.72 -13.71 -13.28
CA SER A 764 -29.39 -14.95 -12.87
C SER A 764 -28.46 -15.88 -12.09
N GLU A 765 -27.20 -15.99 -12.52
CA GLU A 765 -26.19 -16.80 -11.85
C GLU A 765 -25.79 -16.20 -10.50
N ALA A 766 -25.68 -14.88 -10.41
CA ALA A 766 -25.43 -14.20 -9.15
C ALA A 766 -26.57 -14.44 -8.14
N GLU A 767 -27.83 -14.32 -8.57
CA GLU A 767 -28.99 -14.67 -7.72
C GLU A 767 -28.98 -16.14 -7.30
N ARG A 768 -28.60 -17.06 -8.20
CA ARG A 768 -28.47 -18.48 -7.88
C ARG A 768 -27.43 -18.70 -6.78
N LEU A 769 -26.28 -18.05 -6.85
CA LEU A 769 -25.22 -18.15 -5.85
C LEU A 769 -25.64 -17.58 -4.49
N VAL A 770 -26.39 -16.47 -4.47
CA VAL A 770 -27.03 -15.92 -3.25
C VAL A 770 -27.97 -16.95 -2.63
N ARG A 771 -28.89 -17.52 -3.42
CA ARG A 771 -29.87 -18.51 -2.93
C ARG A 771 -29.20 -19.75 -2.34
N LEU A 772 -28.04 -20.14 -2.85
CA LEU A 772 -27.29 -21.32 -2.39
C LEU A 772 -26.43 -21.06 -1.14
N GLY A 773 -26.43 -19.84 -0.58
CA GLY A 773 -25.60 -19.49 0.58
C GLY A 773 -24.09 -19.58 0.31
N ARG A 774 -23.68 -19.73 -0.96
CA ARG A 774 -22.28 -19.87 -1.37
C ARG A 774 -21.65 -18.49 -1.46
N ALA A 775 -21.21 -17.96 -0.32
CA ALA A 775 -20.39 -16.75 -0.19
C ALA A 775 -20.75 -15.64 -1.21
N VAL A 776 -22.05 -15.36 -1.34
CA VAL A 776 -22.56 -14.06 -1.77
C VAL A 776 -23.33 -13.59 -0.54
N SER A 777 -22.58 -13.27 0.53
CA SER A 777 -23.18 -12.87 1.79
C SER A 777 -24.00 -11.63 1.51
N GLY A 778 -25.32 -11.77 1.67
CA GLY A 778 -26.28 -10.67 1.55
C GLY A 778 -25.73 -9.43 2.24
N GLY A 779 -25.76 -8.31 1.51
CA GLY A 779 -25.38 -7.04 2.06
C GLY A 779 -26.17 -6.74 3.33
N SER A 780 -25.43 -6.41 4.39
CA SER A 780 -25.88 -5.46 5.40
C SER A 780 -24.69 -4.56 5.73
N VAL A 781 -24.71 -3.39 5.09
CA VAL A 781 -24.24 -2.07 5.55
C VAL A 781 -23.02 -2.03 6.47
N ALA A 782 -21.88 -1.65 5.89
CA ALA A 782 -20.83 -0.88 6.56
C ALA A 782 -20.24 0.09 5.53
N SER A 783 -20.95 1.19 5.31
CA SER A 783 -20.42 2.43 4.74
C SER A 783 -20.65 3.53 5.77
N ARG A 784 -19.64 3.79 6.59
CA ARG A 784 -19.24 5.09 7.13
C ARG A 784 -18.01 4.90 7.99
#